data_AF-A0A9W8J2J2-F1
#
_entry.id   AF-A0A9W8J2J2-F1
#
_cell.length_a   1.000
_cell.length_b   1.000
_cell.length_c   1.000
_cell.angle_alpha   90.00
_cell.angle_beta   90.00
_cell.angle_gamma   90.00
#
_symmetry.space_group_name_H-M   'P 1'
#
loop_
_entity.id
_entity.type
_entity.pdbx_description
1 polymer ?
#
loop_
_entity_poly.entity_id
_entity_poly.type
_entity_poly.pdbx_seq_one_letter_code
_entity_poly.pdbx_strand_id
1 'polypeptide(L)'
;MGLLALGTPLPWNEAKKYADHVRTHGITQFLHIWERLKDRTGDELLWGDEIEYMVVTFDNEEKNAKLSLRQTEILAKLSNIVDGICADCPDDISPPTFHPEYGRYMLESTPGSPYTGSIGDLLSVEGNMRYRRTLARKHLNPNEVPLTFTSFPRLGAPGQFTEPYYDPADAISSHSLFLPQEITNPHARFPTLTANIRTRRGSKVAINLPIFVDEKTPRPFIDPTIPWDRNRYPEDPEAKNGAALPDHIYLDAMGFGMGCCCLQLTFQACNVSDARRLYDGLIPIGPILLALTGASPIWRGYLADVDCRWNVIAGSVDDRTPGERGEKPLSPEDRFRIPKSRYDSVDLYISDNWMNRPEYNDTYVPYDEAIYDRLLKNGIDALLAKHIAHLFIRDPLVIFSETIDQDDSISSDHFENLQSTNWQTLRFKPPPPGSPIGWRVEFRSMEVQITDFENAAFAVFVVLLSRAIMSFNLNTYLPISKVDENMSRAQQRDASRQGRFYFRKNVYAPGSSAASSGSSSPCECGSKKRDKKMRNCFEAVPPPEDAFLAVNGHAVEEEFVEMTMDEIINGKGPEFPGLLGLVNAYLDTLDIEPQEMEKIQQYLGLIRRRADGSLLTAATWIRNFVQSHPDYKQDSVVSQEINFDLLVAIDEIPNSDPILAPVINEELGSGKAIKEFPRLE
;
A
#
# COMPACT_ATOMS: atom_id res chain seq x y z
N MET A 1 -5.28 6.49 8.13
CA MET A 1 -4.27 6.56 9.23
C MET A 1 -4.79 6.42 10.68
N GLY A 2 -3.91 6.13 11.66
CA GLY A 2 -4.25 6.16 13.10
C GLY A 2 -4.38 7.59 13.65
N LEU A 3 -5.25 7.81 14.65
CA LEU A 3 -5.51 9.16 15.19
C LEU A 3 -4.20 9.89 15.55
N LEU A 4 -4.08 11.13 15.09
CA LEU A 4 -3.06 12.06 15.56
C LEU A 4 -3.50 12.66 16.91
N ALA A 5 -3.27 11.91 17.98
CA ALA A 5 -3.39 12.45 19.32
C ALA A 5 -2.29 13.51 19.55
N LEU A 6 -2.69 14.66 20.08
CA LEU A 6 -1.76 15.65 20.63
C LEU A 6 -1.31 15.18 22.02
N GLY A 7 -0.01 15.23 22.28
CA GLY A 7 0.57 14.86 23.56
C GLY A 7 2.09 14.99 23.55
N THR A 8 2.71 14.67 24.68
CA THR A 8 4.17 14.71 24.86
C THR A 8 4.76 13.34 24.52
N PRO A 9 5.40 13.15 23.35
CA PRO A 9 5.95 11.86 22.97
C PRO A 9 7.19 11.51 23.77
N LEU A 10 7.33 10.24 24.14
CA LEU A 10 8.48 9.74 24.87
C LEU A 10 9.65 9.38 23.92
N PRO A 11 10.88 9.81 24.21
CA PRO A 11 12.07 9.31 23.53
C PRO A 11 12.28 7.82 23.86
N TRP A 12 12.98 7.09 22.98
CA TRP A 12 13.09 5.63 23.06
C TRP A 12 13.57 5.08 24.42
N ASN A 13 14.54 5.75 25.04
CA ASN A 13 15.09 5.37 26.35
C ASN A 13 14.04 5.39 27.48
N GLU A 14 12.98 6.18 27.33
CA GLU A 14 11.84 6.25 28.24
C GLU A 14 10.68 5.37 27.75
N ALA A 15 10.33 5.45 26.47
CA ALA A 15 9.24 4.68 25.86
C ALA A 15 9.39 3.18 26.08
N LYS A 16 10.61 2.63 25.93
CA LYS A 16 10.88 1.19 26.10
C LYS A 16 10.52 0.65 27.48
N LYS A 17 10.49 1.51 28.52
CA LYS A 17 10.13 1.11 29.90
C LYS A 17 8.65 0.76 30.03
N TYR A 18 7.83 1.24 29.11
CA TYR A 18 6.39 1.01 29.07
C TYR A 18 5.98 -0.02 28.02
N ALA A 19 6.93 -0.67 27.33
CA ALA A 19 6.63 -1.59 26.22
C ALA A 19 5.67 -2.72 26.64
N ASP A 20 5.96 -3.39 27.77
CA ASP A 20 5.10 -4.47 28.27
C ASP A 20 3.77 -3.97 28.84
N HIS A 21 3.73 -2.74 29.37
CA HIS A 21 2.50 -2.08 29.79
C HIS A 21 1.56 -1.89 28.59
N VAL A 22 2.07 -1.27 27.52
CA VAL A 22 1.31 -1.06 26.26
C VAL A 22 0.87 -2.40 25.66
N ARG A 23 1.73 -3.43 25.61
CA ARG A 23 1.32 -4.77 25.15
C ARG A 23 0.19 -5.35 26.00
N THR A 24 0.35 -5.33 27.32
CA THR A 24 -0.62 -5.92 28.24
C THR A 24 -2.00 -5.27 28.12
N HIS A 25 -2.02 -3.94 28.12
CA HIS A 25 -3.24 -3.14 27.98
C HIS A 25 -3.82 -3.21 26.56
N GLY A 26 -3.00 -3.19 25.51
CA GLY A 26 -3.45 -3.36 24.13
C GLY A 26 -4.15 -4.70 23.89
N ILE A 27 -3.67 -5.79 24.49
CA ILE A 27 -4.38 -7.08 24.44
C ILE A 27 -5.68 -7.04 25.24
N THR A 28 -5.73 -6.35 26.39
CA THR A 28 -6.98 -6.14 27.13
C THR A 28 -8.02 -5.40 26.28
N GLN A 29 -7.61 -4.33 25.60
CA GLN A 29 -8.47 -3.54 24.71
C GLN A 29 -9.01 -4.39 23.54
N PHE A 30 -8.15 -5.18 22.91
CA PHE A 30 -8.57 -6.11 21.86
C PHE A 30 -9.59 -7.13 22.37
N LEU A 31 -9.38 -7.71 23.55
CA LEU A 31 -10.32 -8.65 24.15
C LEU A 31 -11.68 -8.00 24.46
N HIS A 32 -11.71 -6.74 24.91
CA HIS A 32 -12.97 -6.01 25.09
C HIS A 32 -13.68 -5.74 23.76
N ILE A 33 -12.94 -5.44 22.68
CA ILE A 33 -13.52 -5.32 21.33
C ILE A 33 -14.09 -6.68 20.89
N TRP A 34 -13.31 -7.76 21.03
CA TRP A 34 -13.70 -9.12 20.67
C TRP A 34 -14.98 -9.56 21.39
N GLU A 35 -15.03 -9.47 22.72
CA GLU A 35 -16.20 -9.89 23.50
C GLU A 35 -17.47 -9.12 23.14
N ARG A 36 -17.36 -7.85 22.75
CA ARG A 36 -18.52 -7.05 22.34
C ARG A 36 -19.00 -7.37 20.92
N LEU A 37 -18.09 -7.72 20.01
CA LEU A 37 -18.36 -7.65 18.56
C LEU A 37 -18.04 -8.93 17.78
N LYS A 38 -17.60 -10.01 18.42
CA LYS A 38 -17.34 -11.31 17.76
C LYS A 38 -18.58 -11.90 17.09
N ASP A 39 -19.77 -11.70 17.66
CA ASP A 39 -21.04 -12.20 17.15
C ASP A 39 -21.77 -11.20 16.23
N ARG A 40 -21.15 -10.04 15.94
CA ARG A 40 -21.73 -9.03 15.03
C ARG A 40 -21.83 -9.59 13.62
N THR A 41 -23.02 -9.46 13.02
CA THR A 41 -23.29 -9.91 11.65
C THR A 41 -24.27 -8.98 10.95
N GLY A 42 -24.33 -9.07 9.62
CA GLY A 42 -25.27 -8.30 8.78
C GLY A 42 -24.73 -6.95 8.35
N ASP A 43 -23.44 -6.66 8.54
CA ASP A 43 -22.86 -5.40 8.09
C ASP A 43 -22.91 -5.28 6.56
N GLU A 44 -23.38 -4.13 6.08
CA GLU A 44 -23.39 -3.84 4.65
C GLU A 44 -21.97 -3.59 4.13
N LEU A 45 -21.78 -3.76 2.82
CA LEU A 45 -20.52 -3.43 2.17
C LEU A 45 -20.38 -1.92 2.17
N LEU A 46 -19.51 -1.44 3.05
CA LEU A 46 -18.95 -0.11 3.03
C LEU A 46 -17.49 -0.22 2.64
N TRP A 47 -17.01 0.64 1.77
CA TRP A 47 -15.62 0.66 1.37
C TRP A 47 -15.15 2.07 1.00
N GLY A 48 -13.85 2.29 0.96
CA GLY A 48 -13.30 3.59 0.60
C GLY A 48 -11.85 3.48 0.16
N ASP A 49 -11.43 4.43 -0.67
CA ASP A 49 -10.03 4.61 -1.03
C ASP A 49 -9.34 5.65 -0.14
N GLU A 50 -8.05 5.44 0.10
CA GLU A 50 -7.13 6.44 0.61
C GLU A 50 -6.09 6.70 -0.50
N ILE A 51 -5.99 7.95 -0.94
CA ILE A 51 -5.07 8.38 -2.00
C ILE A 51 -4.12 9.46 -1.49
N GLU A 52 -2.84 9.27 -1.75
CA GLU A 52 -1.76 10.13 -1.28
C GLU A 52 -1.18 10.98 -2.43
N TYR A 53 -0.91 12.25 -2.15
CA TYR A 53 -0.37 13.24 -3.09
C TYR A 53 0.97 13.79 -2.59
N MET A 54 1.83 14.20 -3.51
CA MET A 54 2.96 15.09 -3.27
C MET A 54 2.60 16.48 -3.79
N VAL A 55 2.75 17.51 -2.96
CA VAL A 55 2.61 18.90 -3.39
C VAL A 55 3.93 19.36 -3.98
N VAL A 56 3.95 19.56 -5.30
CA VAL A 56 5.12 19.99 -6.06
C VAL A 56 4.98 21.47 -6.41
N THR A 57 6.06 22.23 -6.25
CA THR A 57 6.17 23.60 -6.74
C THR A 57 7.10 23.66 -7.95
N PHE A 58 6.66 24.35 -9.00
CA PHE A 58 7.39 24.53 -10.24
C PHE A 58 8.07 25.90 -10.28
N ASP A 59 9.37 25.88 -10.54
CA ASP A 59 10.18 27.04 -10.88
C ASP A 59 10.52 26.96 -12.37
N ASN A 60 9.79 27.73 -13.18
CA ASN A 60 9.96 27.71 -14.64
C ASN A 60 11.22 28.45 -15.10
N GLU A 61 11.77 29.35 -14.28
CA GLU A 61 12.96 30.13 -14.64
C GLU A 61 14.21 29.27 -14.49
N GLU A 62 14.34 28.58 -13.35
CA GLU A 62 15.47 27.69 -13.05
C GLU A 62 15.24 26.24 -13.51
N LYS A 63 14.09 25.96 -14.14
CA LYS A 63 13.63 24.61 -14.50
C LYS A 63 13.81 23.63 -13.34
N ASN A 64 13.24 23.97 -12.19
CA ASN A 64 13.33 23.16 -10.97
C ASN A 64 11.95 22.84 -10.41
N ALA A 65 11.65 21.55 -10.27
CA ALA A 65 10.45 21.09 -9.58
C ALA A 65 10.85 20.62 -8.18
N LYS A 66 10.22 21.19 -7.14
CA LYS A 66 10.58 21.02 -5.73
C LYS A 66 9.37 20.55 -4.92
N LEU A 67 9.58 19.89 -3.80
CA LEU A 67 8.53 19.52 -2.86
C LEU A 67 8.15 20.71 -1.95
N SER A 68 6.88 21.12 -1.95
CA SER A 68 6.40 22.22 -1.09
C SER A 68 6.22 21.73 0.34
N LEU A 69 6.90 22.36 1.30
CA LEU A 69 6.81 22.00 2.72
C LEU A 69 5.63 22.69 3.46
N ARG A 70 4.61 23.11 2.70
CA ARG A 70 3.46 23.89 3.19
C ARG A 70 2.25 23.05 3.61
N GLN A 71 2.43 21.76 3.89
CA GLN A 71 1.32 20.86 4.24
C GLN A 71 0.47 21.40 5.39
N THR A 72 1.07 21.94 6.46
CA THR A 72 0.31 22.45 7.62
C THR A 72 -0.61 23.60 7.21
N GLU A 73 -0.11 24.55 6.42
CA GLU A 73 -0.88 25.67 5.91
C GLU A 73 -1.99 25.23 4.95
N ILE A 74 -1.69 24.25 4.09
CA ILE A 74 -2.64 23.70 3.12
C ILE A 74 -3.77 22.95 3.84
N LEU A 75 -3.44 22.05 4.78
CA LEU A 75 -4.42 21.29 5.54
C LEU A 75 -5.30 22.19 6.41
N ALA A 76 -4.74 23.22 7.04
CA ALA A 76 -5.53 24.19 7.80
C ALA A 76 -6.53 24.94 6.91
N LYS A 77 -6.12 25.33 5.69
CA LYS A 77 -7.03 25.93 4.71
C LYS A 77 -8.13 24.96 4.30
N LEU A 78 -7.75 23.74 3.90
CA LEU A 78 -8.70 22.72 3.43
C LEU A 78 -9.72 22.35 4.52
N SER A 79 -9.30 22.21 5.78
CA SER A 79 -10.21 21.98 6.91
C SER A 79 -11.26 23.09 7.00
N ASN A 80 -10.86 24.36 7.02
CA ASN A 80 -11.80 25.49 7.10
C ASN A 80 -12.81 25.51 5.94
N ILE A 81 -12.41 25.07 4.76
CA ILE A 81 -13.27 25.04 3.57
C ILE A 81 -14.24 23.87 3.64
N VAL A 82 -13.76 22.69 4.02
CA VAL A 82 -14.56 21.49 4.24
C VAL A 82 -15.62 21.74 5.33
N ASP A 83 -15.23 22.39 6.43
CA ASP A 83 -16.13 22.81 7.50
C ASP A 83 -17.18 23.83 7.00
N GLY A 84 -16.77 24.76 6.13
CA GLY A 84 -17.69 25.70 5.48
C GLY A 84 -18.69 25.03 4.53
N ILE A 85 -18.25 24.04 3.75
CA ILE A 85 -19.12 23.25 2.87
C ILE A 85 -20.18 22.51 3.71
N CYS A 86 -19.78 21.96 4.85
CA CYS A 86 -20.67 21.27 5.78
C CYS A 86 -21.76 22.19 6.36
N ALA A 87 -21.47 23.49 6.53
CA ALA A 87 -22.45 24.45 7.06
C ALA A 87 -23.53 24.87 6.05
N ASP A 88 -23.22 24.87 4.74
CA ASP A 88 -24.07 25.46 3.69
C ASP A 88 -24.75 24.42 2.77
N CYS A 89 -24.42 23.13 2.89
CA CYS A 89 -24.95 22.06 2.03
C CYS A 89 -26.10 21.26 2.69
N PRO A 90 -27.03 20.68 1.91
CA PRO A 90 -27.99 19.70 2.42
C PRO A 90 -27.28 18.49 3.06
N ASP A 91 -27.94 17.84 4.03
CA ASP A 91 -27.39 16.71 4.82
C ASP A 91 -26.83 15.52 3.99
N ASP A 92 -27.10 15.45 2.68
CA ASP A 92 -26.69 14.37 1.77
C ASP A 92 -25.29 14.53 1.13
N ILE A 93 -24.61 15.68 1.28
CA ILE A 93 -23.26 15.89 0.71
C ILE A 93 -22.21 15.80 1.82
N SER A 94 -21.52 14.65 1.92
CA SER A 94 -20.39 14.52 2.84
C SER A 94 -19.10 15.06 2.20
N PRO A 95 -18.49 16.13 2.74
CA PRO A 95 -17.30 16.72 2.17
C PRO A 95 -16.08 15.81 2.40
N PRO A 96 -15.11 15.77 1.47
CA PRO A 96 -13.95 14.92 1.57
C PRO A 96 -13.09 15.28 2.76
N THR A 97 -12.33 14.31 3.25
CA THR A 97 -11.38 14.53 4.34
C THR A 97 -9.96 14.55 3.79
N PHE A 98 -9.13 15.41 4.37
CA PHE A 98 -7.71 15.51 4.08
C PHE A 98 -6.92 15.25 5.36
N HIS A 99 -5.90 14.41 5.26
CA HIS A 99 -5.11 13.97 6.40
C HIS A 99 -3.62 14.31 6.20
N PRO A 100 -2.92 14.63 7.29
CA PRO A 100 -1.46 14.75 7.30
C PRO A 100 -0.76 13.41 7.22
N GLU A 101 0.12 13.23 6.23
CA GLU A 101 1.03 12.09 6.12
C GLU A 101 2.45 12.42 6.64
N TYR A 102 3.33 11.41 6.70
CA TYR A 102 4.71 11.53 7.20
C TYR A 102 5.49 12.68 6.54
N GLY A 103 5.45 12.78 5.21
CA GLY A 103 6.11 13.85 4.47
C GLY A 103 5.38 15.18 4.66
N ARG A 104 6.10 16.24 5.01
CA ARG A 104 5.57 17.62 5.10
C ARG A 104 5.17 18.22 3.75
N TYR A 105 5.40 17.48 2.68
CA TYR A 105 4.95 17.79 1.32
C TYR A 105 3.81 16.88 0.86
N MET A 106 3.34 15.96 1.71
CA MET A 106 2.30 15.00 1.35
C MET A 106 0.91 15.48 1.76
N LEU A 107 -0.11 15.02 1.06
CA LEU A 107 -1.50 15.08 1.49
C LEU A 107 -2.09 13.69 1.33
N GLU A 108 -2.81 13.18 2.31
CA GLU A 108 -3.71 12.04 2.12
C GLU A 108 -5.14 12.57 1.98
N SER A 109 -5.97 11.93 1.16
CA SER A 109 -7.39 12.26 1.10
C SER A 109 -8.26 11.02 0.98
N THR A 110 -9.47 11.09 1.52
CA THR A 110 -10.47 10.02 1.45
C THR A 110 -11.84 10.61 1.09
N PRO A 111 -12.79 9.83 0.54
CA PRO A 111 -14.15 10.30 0.31
C PRO A 111 -14.81 10.75 1.62
N GLY A 112 -15.73 11.71 1.56
CA GLY A 112 -16.40 12.21 2.76
C GLY A 112 -17.29 11.18 3.46
N SER A 113 -17.75 10.18 2.73
CA SER A 113 -18.48 9.04 3.25
C SER A 113 -17.97 7.77 2.55
N PRO A 114 -17.99 6.61 3.22
CA PRO A 114 -17.65 5.36 2.54
C PRO A 114 -18.64 5.10 1.39
N TYR A 115 -18.12 4.57 0.30
CA TYR A 115 -18.91 4.01 -0.80
C TYR A 115 -19.68 2.78 -0.35
N THR A 116 -20.84 2.54 -0.96
CA THR A 116 -21.65 1.35 -0.70
C THR A 116 -21.43 0.27 -1.76
N GLY A 117 -22.20 -0.82 -1.68
CA GLY A 117 -22.27 -1.84 -2.73
C GLY A 117 -23.02 -1.43 -3.99
N SER A 118 -23.50 -0.18 -4.12
CA SER A 118 -24.22 0.28 -5.30
C SER A 118 -23.28 0.44 -6.52
N ILE A 119 -23.81 0.23 -7.73
CA ILE A 119 -23.07 0.45 -8.98
C ILE A 119 -22.77 1.95 -9.18
N GLY A 120 -23.70 2.82 -8.78
CA GLY A 120 -23.50 4.27 -8.80
C GLY A 120 -22.29 4.71 -7.98
N ASP A 121 -22.13 4.17 -6.76
CA ASP A 121 -20.96 4.49 -5.92
C ASP A 121 -19.67 3.96 -6.55
N LEU A 122 -19.68 2.73 -7.08
CA LEU A 122 -18.54 2.14 -7.79
C LEU A 122 -18.06 3.02 -8.95
N LEU A 123 -18.99 3.63 -9.68
CA LEU A 123 -18.70 4.54 -10.79
C LEU A 123 -18.38 5.97 -10.36
N SER A 124 -18.70 6.37 -9.13
CA SER A 124 -18.45 7.72 -8.62
C SER A 124 -17.01 7.94 -8.15
N VAL A 125 -16.23 6.87 -7.94
CA VAL A 125 -14.86 6.89 -7.39
C VAL A 125 -13.95 7.85 -8.16
N GLU A 126 -13.90 7.75 -9.48
CA GLU A 126 -13.09 8.62 -10.35
C GLU A 126 -13.50 10.11 -10.20
N GLY A 127 -14.81 10.37 -10.20
CA GLY A 127 -15.33 11.72 -10.00
C GLY A 127 -15.00 12.28 -8.62
N ASN A 128 -15.02 11.43 -7.60
CA ASN A 128 -14.68 11.79 -6.23
C ASN A 128 -13.17 12.06 -6.05
N MET A 129 -12.29 11.23 -6.61
CA MET A 129 -10.84 11.47 -6.65
C MET A 129 -10.51 12.79 -7.36
N ARG A 130 -11.13 13.02 -8.52
CA ARG A 130 -10.98 14.28 -9.28
C ARG A 130 -11.46 15.49 -8.48
N TYR A 131 -12.58 15.36 -7.78
CA TYR A 131 -13.09 16.42 -6.92
C TYR A 131 -12.09 16.75 -5.81
N ARG A 132 -11.55 15.74 -5.12
CA ARG A 132 -10.51 15.90 -4.08
C ARG A 132 -9.26 16.61 -4.62
N ARG A 133 -8.73 16.17 -5.76
CA ARG A 133 -7.58 16.81 -6.43
C ARG A 133 -7.87 18.27 -6.81
N THR A 134 -9.03 18.53 -7.42
CA THR A 134 -9.44 19.87 -7.86
C THR A 134 -9.61 20.80 -6.67
N LEU A 135 -10.22 20.32 -5.59
CA LEU A 135 -10.38 21.06 -4.34
C LEU A 135 -9.01 21.40 -3.75
N ALA A 136 -8.10 20.43 -3.64
CA ALA A 136 -6.74 20.69 -3.18
C ALA A 136 -6.05 21.76 -4.05
N ARG A 137 -6.02 21.58 -5.39
CA ARG A 137 -5.35 22.49 -6.34
C ARG A 137 -5.85 23.93 -6.25
N LYS A 138 -7.15 24.16 -6.01
CA LYS A 138 -7.73 25.51 -5.83
C LYS A 138 -7.18 26.29 -4.63
N HIS A 139 -6.61 25.61 -3.65
CA HIS A 139 -6.12 26.23 -2.40
C HIS A 139 -4.61 26.21 -2.25
N LEU A 140 -3.90 25.71 -3.28
CA LEU A 140 -2.46 25.82 -3.40
C LEU A 140 -2.04 27.18 -3.99
N ASN A 141 -0.75 27.48 -3.96
CA ASN A 141 -0.20 28.63 -4.66
C ASN A 141 -0.28 28.40 -6.19
N PRO A 142 -0.24 29.47 -7.02
CA PRO A 142 -0.36 29.35 -8.47
C PRO A 142 0.70 28.45 -9.15
N ASN A 143 1.86 28.29 -8.52
CA ASN A 143 2.95 27.47 -9.00
C ASN A 143 3.05 26.11 -8.27
N GLU A 144 2.03 25.72 -7.52
CA GLU A 144 1.97 24.45 -6.79
C GLU A 144 0.89 23.52 -7.37
N VAL A 145 1.18 22.23 -7.41
CA VAL A 145 0.30 21.19 -7.94
C VAL A 145 0.31 19.97 -7.02
N PRO A 146 -0.86 19.37 -6.69
CA PRO A 146 -0.93 18.10 -6.01
C PRO A 146 -0.85 16.95 -7.03
N LEU A 147 0.30 16.27 -7.06
CA LEU A 147 0.55 15.14 -7.95
C LEU A 147 0.39 13.81 -7.20
N THR A 148 -0.27 12.84 -7.82
CA THR A 148 -0.30 11.45 -7.34
C THR A 148 0.88 10.74 -7.95
N PHE A 149 2.01 10.82 -7.25
CA PHE A 149 3.28 10.32 -7.72
C PHE A 149 3.92 9.50 -6.60
N THR A 150 4.37 8.28 -6.89
CA THR A 150 4.76 7.33 -5.84
C THR A 150 6.06 7.74 -5.13
N SER A 151 7.12 8.06 -5.86
CA SER A 151 8.44 8.38 -5.27
C SER A 151 9.02 9.63 -5.94
N PHE A 152 9.21 10.72 -5.19
CA PHE A 152 9.75 11.95 -5.77
C PHE A 152 11.18 11.71 -6.34
N PRO A 153 11.44 11.95 -7.64
CA PRO A 153 12.64 11.40 -8.30
C PRO A 153 13.96 11.89 -7.70
N ARG A 154 14.00 13.16 -7.27
CA ARG A 154 15.21 13.82 -6.74
C ARG A 154 15.19 14.03 -5.22
N LEU A 155 14.38 13.27 -4.47
CA LEU A 155 14.35 13.40 -3.01
C LEU A 155 15.74 13.09 -2.44
N GLY A 156 16.35 14.02 -1.70
CA GLY A 156 17.69 13.85 -1.16
C GLY A 156 18.84 13.90 -2.17
N ALA A 157 18.57 14.29 -3.43
CA ALA A 157 19.62 14.54 -4.42
C ALA A 157 20.31 15.89 -4.15
N PRO A 158 21.55 16.11 -4.64
CA PRO A 158 22.20 17.42 -4.54
C PRO A 158 21.37 18.55 -5.16
N GLY A 159 21.52 19.75 -4.60
CA GLY A 159 20.74 20.93 -4.99
C GLY A 159 19.46 21.07 -4.16
N GLN A 160 18.56 21.94 -4.62
CA GLN A 160 17.30 22.22 -3.93
C GLN A 160 16.20 21.30 -4.47
N PHE A 161 15.69 20.40 -3.61
CA PHE A 161 14.54 19.53 -3.89
C PHE A 161 13.32 19.85 -3.02
N THR A 162 13.40 20.82 -2.11
CA THR A 162 12.28 21.32 -1.30
C THR A 162 12.12 22.83 -1.42
N GLU A 163 10.91 23.32 -1.15
CA GLU A 163 10.61 24.74 -1.00
C GLU A 163 9.91 24.98 0.36
N PRO A 164 10.54 25.74 1.27
CA PRO A 164 11.89 26.31 1.18
C PRO A 164 13.00 25.26 1.25
N TYR A 165 14.21 25.66 0.85
CA TYR A 165 15.42 24.84 0.98
C TYR A 165 15.84 24.72 2.45
N TYR A 166 16.27 23.52 2.84
CA TYR A 166 16.93 23.26 4.11
C TYR A 166 18.15 22.35 3.91
N ASP A 167 19.20 22.59 4.69
CA ASP A 167 20.43 21.81 4.66
C ASP A 167 20.23 20.49 5.45
N PRO A 168 20.55 19.31 4.87
CA PRO A 168 20.43 18.04 5.56
C PRO A 168 21.40 17.84 6.73
N ALA A 169 22.42 18.71 6.89
CA ALA A 169 23.41 18.59 7.96
C ALA A 169 22.79 18.56 9.37
N ASP A 170 21.65 19.22 9.58
CA ASP A 170 21.07 19.43 10.91
C ASP A 170 19.83 18.54 11.16
N ALA A 171 19.72 17.40 10.46
CA ALA A 171 18.60 16.48 10.61
C ALA A 171 18.60 15.74 11.96
N ILE A 172 17.92 16.27 12.98
CA ILE A 172 17.97 15.79 14.38
C ILE A 172 17.30 14.42 14.57
N SER A 173 16.15 14.17 13.95
CA SER A 173 15.42 12.91 14.14
C SER A 173 16.06 11.77 13.35
N SER A 174 16.34 12.00 12.06
CA SER A 174 16.85 10.98 11.14
C SER A 174 18.36 10.81 11.15
N HIS A 175 19.14 11.84 11.51
CA HIS A 175 20.58 11.92 11.27
C HIS A 175 20.96 11.65 9.80
N SER A 176 20.03 11.85 8.85
CA SER A 176 20.23 11.51 7.44
C SER A 176 21.39 12.28 6.82
N LEU A 177 22.09 11.66 5.87
CA LEU A 177 23.08 12.31 5.01
C LEU A 177 22.43 13.21 3.95
N PHE A 178 21.16 12.97 3.63
CA PHE A 178 20.52 13.49 2.42
C PHE A 178 19.25 14.30 2.70
N LEU A 179 18.52 13.98 3.77
CA LEU A 179 17.20 14.54 4.05
C LEU A 179 17.21 15.49 5.25
N PRO A 180 16.80 16.76 5.09
CA PRO A 180 16.71 17.70 6.21
C PRO A 180 15.58 17.35 7.17
N GLN A 181 15.62 17.90 8.39
CA GLN A 181 14.60 17.64 9.41
C GLN A 181 13.19 18.05 8.95
N GLU A 182 13.12 19.12 8.17
CA GLU A 182 11.91 19.83 7.80
C GLU A 182 11.07 19.08 6.76
N ILE A 183 11.59 18.01 6.16
CA ILE A 183 10.77 17.13 5.32
C ILE A 183 9.77 16.33 6.12
N THR A 184 10.02 16.12 7.42
CA THR A 184 9.13 15.38 8.30
C THR A 184 8.02 16.30 8.76
N ASN A 185 6.78 15.80 8.72
CA ASN A 185 5.62 16.50 9.24
C ASN A 185 5.86 16.97 10.69
N PRO A 186 5.50 18.23 11.04
CA PRO A 186 5.79 18.80 12.35
C PRO A 186 5.01 18.17 13.50
N HIS A 187 3.95 17.39 13.23
CA HIS A 187 3.22 16.69 14.27
C HIS A 187 4.14 15.69 15.00
N ALA A 188 4.22 15.80 16.33
CA ALA A 188 5.26 15.18 17.16
C ALA A 188 5.38 13.65 17.01
N ARG A 189 4.30 12.97 16.59
CA ARG A 189 4.29 11.54 16.21
C ARG A 189 5.40 11.19 15.22
N PHE A 190 5.54 11.93 14.13
CA PHE A 190 6.40 11.56 13.01
C PHE A 190 7.90 11.69 13.31
N PRO A 191 8.43 12.82 13.82
CA PRO A 191 9.84 12.92 14.17
C PRO A 191 10.21 11.99 15.34
N THR A 192 9.28 11.75 16.29
CA THR A 192 9.49 10.76 17.36
C THR A 192 9.65 9.35 16.78
N LEU A 193 8.76 8.95 15.86
CA LEU A 193 8.83 7.65 15.22
C LEU A 193 10.17 7.46 14.49
N THR A 194 10.63 8.47 13.74
CA THR A 194 11.94 8.46 13.07
C THR A 194 13.09 8.29 14.06
N ALA A 195 13.10 9.09 15.14
CA ALA A 195 14.18 9.04 16.14
C ALA A 195 14.17 7.73 16.92
N ASN A 196 13.00 7.22 17.30
CA ASN A 196 12.86 6.01 18.09
C ASN A 196 13.22 4.76 17.28
N ILE A 197 12.89 4.69 15.99
CA ILE A 197 13.34 3.61 15.10
C ILE A 197 14.86 3.57 15.04
N ARG A 198 15.52 4.71 14.73
CA ARG A 198 16.99 4.79 14.66
C ARG A 198 17.63 4.40 15.98
N THR A 199 17.12 4.91 17.10
CA THR A 199 17.67 4.64 18.42
C THR A 199 17.45 3.18 18.85
N ARG A 200 16.29 2.60 18.57
CA ARG A 200 16.00 1.16 18.81
C ARG A 200 16.91 0.27 17.98
N ARG A 201 17.03 0.57 16.67
CA ARG A 201 17.87 -0.17 15.72
C ARG A 201 19.34 -0.12 16.11
N GLY A 202 19.78 0.98 16.75
CA GLY A 202 21.18 1.24 17.12
C GLY A 202 22.06 1.68 15.95
N SER A 203 21.45 1.99 14.81
CA SER A 203 22.06 2.51 13.59
C SER A 203 21.00 3.29 12.81
N LYS A 204 21.40 4.00 11.75
CA LYS A 204 20.40 4.43 10.75
C LYS A 204 19.74 3.23 10.09
N VAL A 205 18.57 3.47 9.49
CA VAL A 205 18.05 2.55 8.49
C VAL A 205 18.98 2.56 7.28
N ALA A 206 19.05 1.45 6.55
CA ALA A 206 19.93 1.30 5.41
C ALA A 206 19.19 0.56 4.31
N ILE A 207 18.94 1.25 3.20
CA ILE A 207 18.26 0.70 2.02
C ILE A 207 19.22 0.84 0.86
N ASN A 208 19.44 -0.26 0.14
CA ASN A 208 20.29 -0.30 -1.04
C ASN A 208 19.47 -0.82 -2.21
N LEU A 209 19.23 0.06 -3.19
CA LEU A 209 18.54 -0.30 -4.42
C LEU A 209 19.57 -0.54 -5.52
N PRO A 210 19.47 -1.62 -6.31
CA PRO A 210 20.37 -1.81 -7.43
C PRO A 210 20.25 -0.62 -8.39
N ILE A 211 21.37 -0.01 -8.78
CA ILE A 211 21.35 1.05 -9.78
C ILE A 211 21.02 0.45 -11.15
N PHE A 212 20.20 1.14 -11.95
CA PHE A 212 20.05 0.80 -13.36
C PHE A 212 21.41 0.94 -14.04
N VAL A 213 21.82 -0.06 -14.81
CA VAL A 213 23.12 -0.05 -15.50
C VAL A 213 22.90 0.25 -16.97
N ASP A 214 23.19 1.49 -17.35
CA ASP A 214 23.17 1.98 -18.72
C ASP A 214 24.60 2.05 -19.29
N GLU A 215 24.75 2.46 -20.56
CA GLU A 215 26.00 2.42 -21.32
C GLU A 215 27.19 3.12 -20.63
N LYS A 216 26.93 4.22 -19.91
CA LYS A 216 27.94 5.05 -19.22
C LYS A 216 27.80 5.02 -17.71
N THR A 217 26.98 4.15 -17.14
CA THR A 217 26.91 3.98 -15.69
C THR A 217 28.25 3.44 -15.18
N PRO A 218 28.94 4.11 -14.25
CA PRO A 218 30.21 3.62 -13.72
C PRO A 218 30.08 2.23 -13.11
N ARG A 219 31.13 1.39 -13.26
CA ARG A 219 31.20 0.05 -12.65
C ARG A 219 32.58 -0.15 -11.99
N PRO A 220 32.64 -0.33 -10.65
CA PRO A 220 31.52 -0.23 -9.73
C PRO A 220 30.95 1.19 -9.68
N PHE A 221 29.63 1.32 -9.56
CA PHE A 221 29.01 2.60 -9.23
C PHE A 221 29.27 2.87 -7.75
N ILE A 222 30.03 3.94 -7.48
CA ILE A 222 30.19 4.52 -6.15
C ILE A 222 29.55 5.88 -6.21
N ASP A 223 28.50 6.06 -5.43
CA ASP A 223 27.74 7.29 -5.42
C ASP A 223 28.60 8.49 -5.00
N PRO A 224 28.86 9.44 -5.92
CA PRO A 224 29.71 10.59 -5.64
C PRO A 224 29.02 11.63 -4.74
N THR A 225 27.72 11.48 -4.49
CA THR A 225 26.92 12.44 -3.72
C THR A 225 26.89 12.15 -2.22
N ILE A 226 27.40 10.99 -1.79
CA ILE A 226 27.55 10.66 -0.37
C ILE A 226 28.64 11.56 0.25
N PRO A 227 28.34 12.30 1.33
CA PRO A 227 29.35 13.09 2.02
C PRO A 227 30.21 12.20 2.92
N TRP A 228 31.15 11.46 2.32
CA TRP A 228 31.98 10.42 2.97
C TRP A 228 32.80 10.89 4.18
N ASP A 229 33.07 12.18 4.27
CA ASP A 229 33.86 12.80 5.35
C ASP A 229 33.01 13.54 6.39
N ARG A 230 31.67 13.44 6.31
CA ARG A 230 30.78 14.00 7.34
C ARG A 230 31.04 13.28 8.67
N ASN A 231 31.14 14.06 9.75
CA ASN A 231 31.38 13.54 11.10
C ASN A 231 30.64 14.38 12.16
N ARG A 232 29.34 14.57 11.95
CA ARG A 232 28.46 15.32 12.85
C ARG A 232 27.70 14.40 13.80
N TYR A 233 27.23 13.27 13.30
CA TYR A 233 26.55 12.25 14.10
C TYR A 233 27.40 10.97 14.19
N PRO A 234 27.27 10.18 15.28
CA PRO A 234 27.97 8.91 15.41
C PRO A 234 27.71 7.93 14.26
N GLU A 235 26.53 8.02 13.62
CA GLU A 235 26.10 7.17 12.51
C GLU A 235 26.64 7.61 11.14
N ASP A 236 27.32 8.77 11.03
CA ASP A 236 27.83 9.26 9.75
C ASP A 236 28.81 8.31 9.05
N PRO A 237 29.77 7.69 9.77
CA PRO A 237 30.69 6.75 9.17
C PRO A 237 30.04 5.44 8.69
N GLU A 238 28.76 5.15 9.03
CA GLU A 238 28.09 3.89 8.66
C GLU A 238 28.09 3.65 7.15
N ALA A 239 27.85 4.69 6.35
CA ALA A 239 27.90 4.60 4.88
C ALA A 239 29.26 4.09 4.40
N LYS A 240 30.35 4.68 4.93
CA LYS A 240 31.75 4.30 4.64
C LYS A 240 32.10 2.91 5.18
N ASN A 241 31.46 2.51 6.28
CA ASN A 241 31.68 1.23 6.95
C ASN A 241 30.86 0.08 6.36
N GLY A 242 30.30 0.26 5.15
CA GLY A 242 29.65 -0.81 4.38
C GLY A 242 28.12 -0.77 4.40
N ALA A 243 27.49 0.24 5.01
CA ALA A 243 26.03 0.41 4.88
C ALA A 243 25.63 0.82 3.45
N ALA A 244 26.48 1.60 2.76
CA ALA A 244 26.31 1.92 1.35
C ALA A 244 27.05 0.89 0.48
N LEU A 245 26.30 0.15 -0.35
CA LEU A 245 26.86 -0.91 -1.18
C LEU A 245 27.32 -0.36 -2.54
N PRO A 246 28.45 -0.83 -3.10
CA PRO A 246 28.79 -0.59 -4.51
C PRO A 246 27.67 -1.07 -5.43
N ASP A 247 27.48 -0.42 -6.58
CA ASP A 247 26.41 -0.72 -7.56
C ASP A 247 24.98 -0.51 -7.03
N HIS A 248 24.82 0.24 -5.93
CA HIS A 248 23.52 0.55 -5.35
C HIS A 248 23.33 2.05 -5.07
N ILE A 249 22.07 2.48 -5.13
CA ILE A 249 21.59 3.77 -4.61
C ILE A 249 21.34 3.57 -3.11
N TYR A 250 22.03 4.35 -2.28
CA TYR A 250 21.97 4.24 -0.82
C TYR A 250 21.02 5.27 -0.20
N LEU A 251 20.05 4.80 0.59
CA LEU A 251 19.07 5.63 1.28
C LEU A 251 19.13 5.32 2.78
N ASP A 252 19.14 6.36 3.63
CA ASP A 252 19.50 6.24 5.05
C ASP A 252 18.47 6.80 6.04
N ALA A 253 17.25 7.06 5.58
CA ALA A 253 16.24 7.74 6.38
C ALA A 253 14.80 7.28 6.08
N MET A 254 13.96 7.36 7.10
CA MET A 254 12.53 7.03 7.04
C MET A 254 11.79 7.78 5.93
N GLY A 255 12.16 9.03 5.66
CA GLY A 255 11.52 9.85 4.63
C GLY A 255 11.71 9.38 3.20
N PHE A 256 12.70 8.52 2.92
CA PHE A 256 12.77 7.89 1.61
C PHE A 256 11.64 6.88 1.37
N GLY A 257 11.14 6.23 2.43
CA GLY A 257 10.07 5.25 2.30
C GLY A 257 8.71 5.82 2.66
N MET A 258 8.53 6.27 3.90
CA MET A 258 7.26 6.86 4.35
C MET A 258 6.96 8.22 3.70
N GLY A 259 7.93 8.79 2.97
CA GLY A 259 7.71 9.95 2.11
C GLY A 259 7.24 9.60 0.70
N CYS A 260 6.91 8.33 0.42
CA CYS A 260 6.28 7.86 -0.82
C CYS A 260 4.75 7.84 -0.70
N CYS A 261 4.07 7.90 -1.85
CA CYS A 261 2.62 7.82 -1.93
C CYS A 261 2.12 6.43 -2.36
N CYS A 262 0.88 6.09 -1.99
CA CYS A 262 0.21 4.88 -2.41
C CYS A 262 -1.32 5.02 -2.58
N LEU A 263 -1.91 3.97 -3.14
CA LEU A 263 -3.36 3.77 -3.19
C LEU A 263 -3.74 2.64 -2.24
N GLN A 264 -4.62 2.92 -1.28
CA GLN A 264 -5.09 1.94 -0.31
C GLN A 264 -6.61 1.83 -0.40
N LEU A 265 -7.15 0.64 -0.11
CA LEU A 265 -8.59 0.40 -0.09
C LEU A 265 -8.99 -0.29 1.21
N THR A 266 -10.01 0.21 1.89
CA THR A 266 -10.56 -0.44 3.09
C THR A 266 -11.97 -0.95 2.83
N PHE A 267 -12.25 -2.20 3.18
CA PHE A 267 -13.53 -2.88 3.03
C PHE A 267 -14.11 -3.25 4.39
N GLN A 268 -15.39 -2.99 4.62
CA GLN A 268 -16.17 -3.55 5.73
C GLN A 268 -16.78 -4.89 5.31
N ALA A 269 -16.46 -5.94 6.05
CA ALA A 269 -17.05 -7.27 5.85
C ALA A 269 -18.34 -7.44 6.65
N CYS A 270 -19.12 -8.48 6.34
CA CYS A 270 -20.41 -8.75 6.99
C CYS A 270 -20.28 -9.07 8.48
N ASN A 271 -19.19 -9.74 8.85
CA ASN A 271 -18.86 -10.22 10.20
C ASN A 271 -17.35 -10.54 10.26
N VAL A 272 -16.88 -10.99 11.43
CA VAL A 272 -15.45 -11.29 11.63
C VAL A 272 -14.95 -12.48 10.80
N SER A 273 -15.77 -13.51 10.58
CA SER A 273 -15.39 -14.67 9.78
C SER A 273 -15.21 -14.30 8.30
N ASP A 274 -16.12 -13.50 7.75
CA ASP A 274 -16.01 -12.97 6.39
C ASP A 274 -14.84 -12.00 6.25
N ALA A 275 -14.54 -11.20 7.28
CA ALA A 275 -13.36 -10.33 7.28
C ALA A 275 -12.06 -11.15 7.19
N ARG A 276 -11.95 -12.23 7.96
CA ARG A 276 -10.78 -13.13 7.93
C ARG A 276 -10.66 -13.84 6.58
N ARG A 277 -11.77 -14.32 6.03
CA ARG A 277 -11.78 -14.97 4.70
C ARG A 277 -11.44 -14.01 3.57
N LEU A 278 -11.92 -12.76 3.63
CA LEU A 278 -11.56 -11.73 2.68
C LEU A 278 -10.09 -11.34 2.78
N TYR A 279 -9.56 -11.19 4.00
CA TYR A 279 -8.14 -10.96 4.25
C TYR A 279 -7.30 -12.05 3.59
N ASP A 280 -7.58 -13.31 3.90
CA ASP A 280 -6.88 -14.45 3.33
C ASP A 280 -6.98 -14.49 1.80
N GLY A 281 -8.19 -14.25 1.29
CA GLY A 281 -8.50 -14.25 -0.14
C GLY A 281 -7.66 -13.26 -0.95
N LEU A 282 -7.28 -12.14 -0.35
CA LEU A 282 -6.53 -11.06 -0.98
C LEU A 282 -5.01 -11.18 -0.83
N ILE A 283 -4.48 -12.03 0.06
CA ILE A 283 -3.03 -12.15 0.31
C ILE A 283 -2.24 -12.43 -0.99
N PRO A 284 -2.60 -13.44 -1.81
CA PRO A 284 -1.91 -13.73 -3.07
C PRO A 284 -2.09 -12.66 -4.14
N ILE A 285 -3.06 -11.75 -3.99
CA ILE A 285 -3.34 -10.67 -4.93
C ILE A 285 -2.40 -9.47 -4.69
N GLY A 286 -1.93 -9.30 -3.46
CA GLY A 286 -0.99 -8.24 -3.06
C GLY A 286 0.20 -8.06 -4.00
N PRO A 287 1.03 -9.10 -4.24
CA PRO A 287 2.20 -9.01 -5.12
C PRO A 287 1.85 -8.76 -6.59
N ILE A 288 0.75 -9.34 -7.06
CA ILE A 288 0.28 -9.20 -8.45
C ILE A 288 -0.07 -7.74 -8.73
N LEU A 289 -0.80 -7.10 -7.82
CA LEU A 289 -1.14 -5.69 -7.94
C LEU A 289 0.03 -4.76 -7.68
N LEU A 290 0.99 -5.12 -6.82
CA LEU A 290 2.24 -4.36 -6.70
C LEU A 290 2.95 -4.28 -8.06
N ALA A 291 3.14 -5.41 -8.74
CA ALA A 291 3.81 -5.45 -10.04
C ALA A 291 3.03 -4.67 -11.13
N LEU A 292 1.71 -4.83 -11.23
CA LEU A 292 0.88 -4.14 -12.22
C LEU A 292 0.78 -2.61 -12.02
N THR A 293 1.01 -2.16 -10.79
CA THR A 293 0.92 -0.75 -10.42
C THR A 293 2.28 -0.06 -10.38
N GLY A 294 3.40 -0.77 -10.59
CA GLY A 294 4.78 -0.24 -10.52
C GLY A 294 4.92 1.20 -11.02
N ALA A 295 5.37 2.11 -10.15
CA ALA A 295 5.42 3.55 -10.42
C ALA A 295 6.62 4.28 -9.77
N SER A 296 7.66 3.57 -9.32
CA SER A 296 8.80 4.16 -8.60
C SER A 296 10.19 3.71 -9.11
N PRO A 297 10.55 4.07 -10.36
CA PRO A 297 11.83 3.66 -10.97
C PRO A 297 13.00 4.61 -10.69
N ILE A 298 12.79 5.75 -10.05
CA ILE A 298 13.82 6.77 -9.79
C ILE A 298 13.93 7.03 -8.29
N TRP A 299 15.16 6.99 -7.79
CA TRP A 299 15.47 7.22 -6.38
C TRP A 299 16.68 8.14 -6.25
N ARG A 300 16.52 9.22 -5.48
CA ARG A 300 17.59 10.14 -5.10
C ARG A 300 18.43 10.64 -6.29
N GLY A 301 17.75 10.89 -7.42
CA GLY A 301 18.34 11.38 -8.66
C GLY A 301 18.95 10.30 -9.57
N TYR A 302 18.63 9.02 -9.36
CA TYR A 302 19.16 7.91 -10.15
C TYR A 302 18.06 6.96 -10.60
N LEU A 303 18.17 6.44 -11.83
CA LEU A 303 17.37 5.29 -12.25
C LEU A 303 17.78 4.05 -11.45
N ALA A 304 16.81 3.36 -10.84
CA ALA A 304 17.01 2.10 -10.13
C ALA A 304 16.61 0.91 -11.01
N ASP A 305 17.17 -0.28 -10.76
CA ASP A 305 16.82 -1.53 -11.43
C ASP A 305 15.63 -2.25 -10.75
N VAL A 306 14.72 -1.46 -10.19
CA VAL A 306 13.44 -1.86 -9.60
C VAL A 306 12.37 -0.85 -10.00
N ASP A 307 11.10 -1.25 -9.92
CA ASP A 307 9.95 -0.44 -10.35
C ASP A 307 8.94 -0.12 -9.23
N CYS A 308 9.18 -0.60 -8.01
CA CYS A 308 8.24 -0.51 -6.89
C CYS A 308 8.88 0.02 -5.60
N ARG A 309 8.06 0.61 -4.72
CA ARG A 309 8.51 1.29 -3.50
C ARG A 309 8.67 0.36 -2.29
N TRP A 310 8.08 -0.84 -2.36
CA TRP A 310 7.75 -1.64 -1.18
C TRP A 310 8.98 -1.97 -0.33
N ASN A 311 10.12 -2.30 -0.96
CA ASN A 311 11.34 -2.62 -0.21
C ASN A 311 12.01 -1.37 0.39
N VAL A 312 11.83 -0.21 -0.24
CA VAL A 312 12.29 1.06 0.33
C VAL A 312 11.49 1.38 1.58
N ILE A 313 10.16 1.28 1.53
CA ILE A 313 9.34 1.55 2.71
C ILE A 313 9.63 0.52 3.82
N ALA A 314 9.70 -0.77 3.47
CA ALA A 314 10.05 -1.84 4.39
C ALA A 314 11.36 -1.56 5.15
N GLY A 315 12.42 -1.16 4.43
CA GLY A 315 13.70 -0.80 5.03
C GLY A 315 13.69 0.53 5.78
N SER A 316 12.86 1.49 5.37
CA SER A 316 12.83 2.85 5.94
C SER A 316 12.29 2.92 7.38
N VAL A 317 11.55 1.89 7.80
CA VAL A 317 11.01 1.76 9.16
C VAL A 317 11.39 0.42 9.81
N ASP A 318 12.42 -0.24 9.30
CA ASP A 318 12.94 -1.46 9.90
C ASP A 318 13.69 -1.10 11.19
N ASP A 319 13.06 -1.38 12.32
CA ASP A 319 13.58 -1.06 13.65
C ASP A 319 14.41 -2.20 14.26
N ARG A 320 14.53 -3.33 13.56
CA ARG A 320 15.19 -4.54 14.08
C ARG A 320 16.64 -4.28 14.46
N THR A 321 17.10 -4.78 15.60
CA THR A 321 18.51 -4.75 15.99
C THR A 321 19.34 -5.74 15.15
N PRO A 322 20.68 -5.65 15.13
CA PRO A 322 21.52 -6.68 14.50
C PRO A 322 21.30 -8.10 15.04
N GLY A 323 20.91 -8.23 16.32
CA GLY A 323 20.55 -9.52 16.92
C GLY A 323 19.23 -10.06 16.37
N GLU A 324 18.21 -9.22 16.27
CA GLU A 324 16.90 -9.58 15.70
C GLU A 324 17.00 -9.94 14.20
N ARG A 325 17.86 -9.25 13.43
CA ARG A 325 18.16 -9.57 12.01
C ARG A 325 19.05 -10.81 11.85
N GLY A 326 19.60 -11.33 12.94
CA GLY A 326 20.45 -12.51 12.94
C GLY A 326 21.89 -12.30 12.50
N GLU A 327 22.32 -11.05 12.32
CA GLU A 327 23.70 -10.64 11.98
C GLU A 327 24.66 -10.84 13.17
N LYS A 328 24.13 -10.73 14.39
CA LYS A 328 24.84 -10.98 15.65
C LYS A 328 24.08 -12.00 16.52
N PRO A 329 24.70 -12.58 17.57
CA PRO A 329 23.96 -13.28 18.60
C PRO A 329 22.86 -12.38 19.20
N LEU A 330 21.75 -12.99 19.59
CA LEU A 330 20.63 -12.27 20.20
C LEU A 330 21.09 -11.69 21.55
N SER A 331 20.84 -10.40 21.77
CA SER A 331 21.17 -9.77 23.05
C SER A 331 20.20 -10.23 24.15
N PRO A 332 20.57 -10.14 25.44
CA PRO A 332 19.63 -10.43 26.53
C PRO A 332 18.38 -9.55 26.52
N GLU A 333 18.45 -8.38 25.89
CA GLU A 333 17.33 -7.44 25.73
C GLU A 333 16.41 -7.79 24.55
N ASP A 334 16.93 -8.48 23.52
CA ASP A 334 16.15 -8.90 22.36
C ASP A 334 15.44 -10.25 22.64
N ARG A 335 14.14 -10.32 22.32
CA ARG A 335 13.31 -11.51 22.61
C ARG A 335 13.29 -12.54 21.49
N PHE A 336 13.41 -12.08 20.23
CA PHE A 336 13.15 -12.90 19.06
C PHE A 336 14.15 -12.63 17.93
N ARG A 337 14.42 -13.65 17.11
CA ARG A 337 14.92 -13.42 15.74
C ARG A 337 13.73 -13.13 14.85
N ILE A 338 13.77 -12.02 14.10
CA ILE A 338 12.62 -11.53 13.37
C ILE A 338 12.96 -11.44 11.87
N PRO A 339 12.38 -12.31 11.02
CA PRO A 339 12.80 -12.44 9.63
C PRO A 339 12.43 -11.23 8.78
N LYS A 340 11.30 -10.57 9.08
CA LYS A 340 10.75 -9.45 8.31
C LYS A 340 10.74 -8.15 9.08
N SER A 341 10.80 -7.02 8.36
CA SER A 341 10.57 -5.71 8.95
C SER A 341 9.15 -5.64 9.51
N ARG A 342 8.87 -4.67 10.40
CA ARG A 342 7.49 -4.40 10.84
C ARG A 342 6.63 -3.81 9.71
N TYR A 343 7.27 -3.29 8.67
CA TYR A 343 6.65 -3.02 7.38
C TYR A 343 7.10 -4.11 6.41
N ASP A 344 6.23 -5.05 6.06
CA ASP A 344 6.56 -6.14 5.11
C ASP A 344 5.29 -6.88 4.66
N SER A 345 5.41 -7.88 3.80
CA SER A 345 4.27 -8.76 3.43
C SER A 345 3.59 -9.40 4.64
N VAL A 346 2.32 -9.78 4.50
CA VAL A 346 1.59 -10.56 5.52
C VAL A 346 2.35 -11.82 5.94
N ASP A 347 2.30 -12.15 7.23
CA ASP A 347 2.97 -13.32 7.82
C ASP A 347 2.08 -14.58 7.92
N LEU A 348 0.76 -14.43 8.04
CA LEU A 348 -0.15 -15.54 8.33
C LEU A 348 -1.50 -15.38 7.64
N TYR A 349 -2.02 -16.47 7.09
CA TYR A 349 -3.44 -16.67 6.87
C TYR A 349 -4.15 -16.84 8.22
N ILE A 350 -5.33 -16.23 8.35
CA ILE A 350 -6.05 -16.10 9.63
C ILE A 350 -7.47 -16.67 9.60
N SER A 351 -8.01 -17.13 8.48
CA SER A 351 -9.35 -17.71 8.40
C SER A 351 -9.38 -19.17 8.84
N ASP A 352 -10.44 -19.55 9.56
CA ASP A 352 -10.79 -20.92 9.92
C ASP A 352 -11.53 -21.67 8.79
N ASN A 353 -11.59 -21.09 7.58
CA ASN A 353 -12.19 -21.74 6.42
C ASN A 353 -11.53 -23.09 6.14
N TRP A 354 -12.34 -24.12 5.86
CA TRP A 354 -11.88 -25.48 5.64
C TRP A 354 -10.91 -25.67 4.45
N MET A 355 -10.85 -24.69 3.53
CA MET A 355 -9.88 -24.68 2.44
C MET A 355 -8.49 -24.20 2.90
N ASN A 356 -8.36 -23.57 4.08
CA ASN A 356 -7.09 -23.14 4.66
C ASN A 356 -6.36 -24.34 5.28
N ARG A 357 -5.30 -24.80 4.61
CA ARG A 357 -4.44 -25.89 5.07
C ARG A 357 -3.31 -25.33 5.95
N PRO A 358 -2.93 -26.00 7.05
CA PRO A 358 -1.78 -25.59 7.87
C PRO A 358 -0.49 -25.37 7.07
N GLU A 359 -0.30 -26.14 6.00
CA GLU A 359 0.83 -26.08 5.08
C GLU A 359 0.93 -24.76 4.30
N TYR A 360 -0.09 -23.90 4.28
CA TYR A 360 0.04 -22.58 3.66
C TYR A 360 0.75 -21.57 4.55
N ASN A 361 0.70 -21.75 5.88
CA ASN A 361 1.46 -20.96 6.84
C ASN A 361 2.84 -21.63 7.07
N ASP A 362 3.67 -21.65 6.03
CA ASP A 362 4.91 -22.44 5.93
C ASP A 362 6.19 -21.68 6.32
N THR A 363 6.08 -20.44 6.77
CA THR A 363 7.22 -19.60 7.17
C THR A 363 7.42 -19.58 8.69
N TYR A 364 8.64 -19.21 9.11
CA TYR A 364 8.92 -18.99 10.52
C TYR A 364 8.32 -17.65 10.97
N VAL A 365 7.28 -17.71 11.80
CA VAL A 365 6.60 -16.53 12.34
C VAL A 365 6.74 -16.53 13.87
N PRO A 366 7.71 -15.76 14.44
CA PRO A 366 7.86 -15.66 15.89
C PRO A 366 6.63 -14.98 16.51
N TYR A 367 6.19 -15.43 17.68
CA TYR A 367 5.05 -14.83 18.39
C TYR A 367 5.28 -14.90 19.90
N ASP A 368 4.60 -14.04 20.64
CA ASP A 368 4.63 -14.04 22.11
C ASP A 368 3.69 -15.13 22.66
N GLU A 369 4.27 -16.20 23.24
CA GLU A 369 3.50 -17.34 23.76
C GLU A 369 2.53 -16.94 24.88
N ALA A 370 2.90 -16.01 25.76
CA ALA A 370 2.04 -15.59 26.85
C ALA A 370 0.82 -14.81 26.34
N ILE A 371 1.01 -13.98 25.31
CA ILE A 371 -0.10 -13.30 24.62
C ILE A 371 -0.97 -14.32 23.89
N TYR A 372 -0.37 -15.27 23.17
CA TYR A 372 -1.08 -16.33 22.47
C TYR A 372 -1.98 -17.14 23.40
N ASP A 373 -1.44 -17.65 24.50
CA ASP A 373 -2.20 -18.42 25.50
C ASP A 373 -3.32 -17.60 26.15
N ARG A 374 -3.07 -16.30 26.39
CA ARG A 374 -4.08 -15.38 26.91
C ARG A 374 -5.25 -15.22 25.94
N LEU A 375 -4.97 -15.10 24.64
CA LEU A 375 -6.01 -14.97 23.60
C LEU A 375 -6.83 -16.28 23.49
N LEU A 376 -6.16 -17.44 23.45
CA LEU A 376 -6.83 -18.74 23.43
C LEU A 376 -7.77 -18.94 24.63
N LYS A 377 -7.30 -18.61 25.84
CA LYS A 377 -8.10 -18.72 27.07
C LYS A 377 -9.37 -17.87 27.04
N ASN A 378 -9.40 -16.80 26.24
CA ASN A 378 -10.56 -15.93 26.06
C ASN A 378 -11.36 -16.26 24.79
N GLY A 379 -11.22 -17.48 24.25
CA GLY A 379 -12.10 -17.98 23.19
C GLY A 379 -11.77 -17.48 21.79
N ILE A 380 -10.57 -16.93 21.57
CA ILE A 380 -10.04 -16.66 20.22
C ILE A 380 -9.36 -17.93 19.71
N ASP A 381 -9.61 -18.31 18.45
CA ASP A 381 -9.00 -19.51 17.87
C ASP A 381 -7.50 -19.35 17.58
N ALA A 382 -6.82 -20.48 17.33
CA ALA A 382 -5.38 -20.55 17.18
C ALA A 382 -4.80 -19.68 16.05
N LEU A 383 -5.49 -19.53 14.92
CA LEU A 383 -4.95 -18.77 13.78
C LEU A 383 -4.98 -17.27 14.09
N LEU A 384 -6.12 -16.76 14.55
CA LEU A 384 -6.25 -15.35 14.90
C LEU A 384 -5.41 -15.00 16.15
N ALA A 385 -5.35 -15.89 17.14
CA ALA A 385 -4.51 -15.70 18.32
C ALA A 385 -3.02 -15.59 17.94
N LYS A 386 -2.53 -16.44 17.04
CA LYS A 386 -1.13 -16.41 16.58
C LYS A 386 -0.83 -15.13 15.79
N HIS A 387 -1.77 -14.70 14.94
CA HIS A 387 -1.64 -13.43 14.21
C HIS A 387 -1.48 -12.24 15.16
N ILE A 388 -2.38 -12.06 16.12
CA ILE A 388 -2.29 -10.95 17.09
C ILE A 388 -1.02 -11.07 17.95
N ALA A 389 -0.68 -12.27 18.43
CA ALA A 389 0.54 -12.49 19.21
C ALA A 389 1.83 -12.20 18.41
N HIS A 390 1.82 -12.42 17.09
CA HIS A 390 2.93 -12.07 16.21
C HIS A 390 3.08 -10.54 16.08
N LEU A 391 1.99 -9.80 15.87
CA LEU A 391 2.06 -8.33 15.76
C LEU A 391 2.64 -7.68 17.04
N PHE A 392 2.43 -8.33 18.19
CA PHE A 392 2.84 -7.87 19.52
C PHE A 392 4.28 -8.27 19.90
N ILE A 393 5.03 -8.97 19.03
CA ILE A 393 6.49 -9.14 19.24
C ILE A 393 7.24 -7.81 19.12
N ARG A 394 6.66 -6.84 18.41
CA ARG A 394 7.24 -5.52 18.18
C ARG A 394 7.16 -4.67 19.44
N ASP A 395 8.07 -3.72 19.57
CA ASP A 395 7.95 -2.68 20.59
C ASP A 395 7.08 -1.52 20.08
N PRO A 396 6.32 -0.86 20.98
CA PRO A 396 5.65 0.40 20.67
C PRO A 396 6.69 1.51 20.47
N LEU A 397 6.64 2.19 19.31
CA LEU A 397 7.65 3.19 18.93
C LEU A 397 7.24 4.62 19.27
N VAL A 398 5.95 4.88 19.50
CA VAL A 398 5.45 6.22 19.85
C VAL A 398 4.47 6.07 21.00
N ILE A 399 4.86 6.51 22.18
CA ILE A 399 4.00 6.55 23.37
C ILE A 399 3.93 8.01 23.81
N PHE A 400 2.72 8.50 24.10
CA PHE A 400 2.52 9.82 24.69
C PHE A 400 2.36 9.67 26.21
N SER A 401 2.99 10.57 26.97
CA SER A 401 2.98 10.51 28.44
C SER A 401 1.56 10.54 29.03
N GLU A 402 0.66 11.25 28.35
CA GLU A 402 -0.73 11.49 28.74
C GLU A 402 -1.63 10.28 28.48
N THR A 403 -1.20 9.35 27.62
CA THR A 403 -1.97 8.17 27.22
C THR A 403 -1.32 6.86 27.69
N ILE A 404 -0.42 6.91 28.67
CA ILE A 404 0.14 5.70 29.29
C ILE A 404 -0.97 4.90 29.98
N ASP A 405 -1.78 5.56 30.81
CA ASP A 405 -2.89 4.94 31.51
C ASP A 405 -4.21 5.36 30.85
N GLN A 406 -5.02 4.37 30.48
CA GLN A 406 -6.27 4.57 29.76
C GLN A 406 -7.34 3.61 30.27
N ASP A 407 -8.60 3.92 30.02
CA ASP A 407 -9.69 2.97 30.24
C ASP A 407 -9.78 2.00 29.04
N ASP A 408 -9.29 0.78 29.26
CA ASP A 408 -9.26 -0.28 28.25
C ASP A 408 -10.65 -0.71 27.74
N SER A 409 -11.74 -0.34 28.43
CA SER A 409 -13.09 -0.69 28.01
C SER A 409 -13.64 0.26 26.93
N ILE A 410 -13.11 1.48 26.84
CA ILE A 410 -13.59 2.51 25.90
C ILE A 410 -12.51 2.98 24.92
N SER A 411 -11.23 2.73 25.21
CA SER A 411 -10.11 3.07 24.31
C SER A 411 -9.55 1.84 23.60
N SER A 412 -8.92 2.06 22.44
CA SER A 412 -8.13 1.07 21.73
C SER A 412 -6.73 1.57 21.38
N ASP A 413 -6.27 2.67 21.98
CA ASP A 413 -5.02 3.34 21.56
C ASP A 413 -3.78 2.49 21.82
N HIS A 414 -3.74 1.68 22.89
CA HIS A 414 -2.60 0.77 23.15
C HIS A 414 -2.56 -0.38 22.14
N PHE A 415 -3.73 -0.90 21.76
CA PHE A 415 -3.83 -1.85 20.65
C PHE A 415 -3.39 -1.22 19.33
N GLU A 416 -3.92 -0.03 19.01
CA GLU A 416 -3.57 0.71 17.79
C GLU A 416 -2.11 1.16 17.75
N ASN A 417 -1.43 1.31 18.89
CA ASN A 417 0.00 1.61 18.94
C ASN A 417 0.82 0.56 18.18
N LEU A 418 0.49 -0.72 18.40
CA LEU A 418 1.16 -1.85 17.75
C LEU A 418 0.49 -2.21 16.42
N GLN A 419 -0.84 -2.21 16.34
CA GLN A 419 -1.57 -2.52 15.11
C GLN A 419 -1.25 -1.53 13.98
N SER A 420 -1.28 -0.23 14.26
CA SER A 420 -1.05 0.81 13.25
C SER A 420 0.41 0.92 12.81
N THR A 421 1.34 0.31 13.56
CA THR A 421 2.78 0.29 13.27
C THR A 421 3.31 -1.08 12.86
N ASN A 422 2.42 -2.05 12.64
CA ASN A 422 2.68 -3.19 11.76
C ASN A 422 2.02 -2.87 10.42
N TRP A 423 2.84 -2.61 9.41
CA TRP A 423 2.39 -2.14 8.10
C TRP A 423 2.55 -3.26 7.07
N GLN A 424 1.49 -4.04 6.89
CA GLN A 424 1.51 -5.17 5.97
C GLN A 424 0.83 -4.89 4.62
N THR A 425 0.98 -5.80 3.65
CA THR A 425 0.27 -5.74 2.35
C THR A 425 -1.25 -5.75 2.53
N LEU A 426 -1.72 -6.37 3.61
CA LEU A 426 -3.09 -6.30 4.07
C LEU A 426 -3.12 -6.03 5.57
N ARG A 427 -4.19 -5.37 6.04
CA ARG A 427 -4.45 -5.19 7.47
C ARG A 427 -5.84 -5.67 7.84
N PHE A 428 -5.91 -6.58 8.81
CA PHE A 428 -7.16 -6.95 9.49
C PHE A 428 -7.46 -5.90 10.57
N LYS A 429 -8.55 -5.16 10.44
CA LYS A 429 -8.86 -3.99 11.30
C LYS A 429 -10.06 -4.29 12.19
N PRO A 430 -9.85 -4.42 13.52
CA PRO A 430 -10.96 -4.49 14.46
C PRO A 430 -11.83 -3.22 14.41
N PRO A 431 -13.11 -3.32 14.83
CA PRO A 431 -13.98 -2.17 15.01
C PRO A 431 -13.39 -1.14 16.00
N PRO A 432 -13.43 0.16 15.69
CA PRO A 432 -13.11 1.20 16.66
C PRO A 432 -14.13 1.20 17.82
N PRO A 433 -13.71 1.43 19.07
CA PRO A 433 -14.63 1.55 20.20
C PRO A 433 -15.68 2.63 19.98
N GLY A 434 -16.94 2.35 20.35
CA GLY A 434 -18.03 3.34 20.30
C GLY A 434 -18.48 3.76 18.90
N SER A 435 -18.04 3.07 17.84
CA SER A 435 -18.36 3.38 16.45
C SER A 435 -19.34 2.36 15.83
N PRO A 436 -20.18 2.75 14.84
CA PRO A 436 -20.98 1.79 14.06
C PRO A 436 -20.15 0.96 13.08
N ILE A 437 -18.87 1.28 12.89
CA ILE A 437 -17.96 0.62 11.94
C ILE A 437 -17.71 -0.85 12.35
N GLY A 438 -17.83 -1.76 11.39
CA GLY A 438 -17.63 -3.20 11.56
C GLY A 438 -16.18 -3.67 11.41
N TRP A 439 -16.02 -5.00 11.27
CA TRP A 439 -14.74 -5.65 10.99
C TRP A 439 -14.29 -5.33 9.55
N ARG A 440 -13.04 -4.90 9.39
CA ARG A 440 -12.54 -4.41 8.10
C ARG A 440 -11.26 -5.10 7.64
N VAL A 441 -11.04 -5.06 6.34
CA VAL A 441 -9.81 -5.49 5.66
C VAL A 441 -9.31 -4.33 4.82
N GLU A 442 -8.02 -4.02 4.91
CA GLU A 442 -7.40 -2.93 4.17
C GLU A 442 -6.32 -3.48 3.25
N PHE A 443 -6.43 -3.21 1.94
CA PHE A 443 -5.51 -3.59 0.88
C PHE A 443 -4.52 -2.46 0.59
N ARG A 444 -3.21 -2.73 0.66
CA ARG A 444 -2.18 -1.69 0.85
C ARG A 444 -0.98 -1.74 -0.10
N SER A 445 -0.91 -2.75 -0.97
CA SER A 445 0.31 -2.97 -1.78
C SER A 445 0.44 -2.02 -2.99
N MET A 446 -0.66 -1.49 -3.51
CA MET A 446 -0.65 -0.75 -4.78
C MET A 446 0.18 0.54 -4.70
N GLU A 447 0.95 0.80 -5.74
CA GLU A 447 1.54 2.12 -5.98
C GLU A 447 0.43 3.11 -6.36
N VAL A 448 0.59 4.39 -6.04
CA VAL A 448 -0.35 5.40 -6.55
C VAL A 448 -0.06 5.66 -8.02
N GLN A 449 -1.11 5.79 -8.83
CA GLN A 449 -1.02 6.02 -10.27
C GLN A 449 -1.09 7.53 -10.59
N ILE A 450 -0.63 7.90 -11.79
CA ILE A 450 -0.53 9.31 -12.20
C ILE A 450 -1.92 9.94 -12.32
N THR A 451 -2.88 9.23 -12.91
CA THR A 451 -4.22 9.78 -13.17
C THR A 451 -5.28 9.28 -12.18
N ASP A 452 -6.32 10.09 -11.96
CA ASP A 452 -7.49 9.66 -11.18
C ASP A 452 -8.21 8.48 -11.85
N PHE A 453 -8.19 8.39 -13.19
CA PHE A 453 -8.74 7.25 -13.94
C PHE A 453 -8.03 5.94 -13.59
N GLU A 454 -6.69 5.91 -13.60
CA GLU A 454 -5.93 4.69 -13.29
C GLU A 454 -6.12 4.26 -11.83
N ASN A 455 -6.10 5.21 -10.89
CA ASN A 455 -6.36 4.92 -9.48
C ASN A 455 -7.78 4.36 -9.28
N ALA A 456 -8.80 4.96 -9.92
CA ALA A 456 -10.16 4.46 -9.89
C ALA A 456 -10.29 3.08 -10.55
N ALA A 457 -9.58 2.82 -11.66
CA ALA A 457 -9.62 1.54 -12.35
C ALA A 457 -9.12 0.39 -11.46
N PHE A 458 -7.99 0.59 -10.77
CA PHE A 458 -7.49 -0.39 -9.81
C PHE A 458 -8.40 -0.52 -8.59
N ALA A 459 -8.95 0.59 -8.07
CA ALA A 459 -9.91 0.55 -6.98
C ALA A 459 -11.15 -0.30 -7.32
N VAL A 460 -11.77 -0.02 -8.47
CA VAL A 460 -12.93 -0.75 -8.99
C VAL A 460 -12.59 -2.23 -9.22
N PHE A 461 -11.43 -2.54 -9.80
CA PHE A 461 -11.00 -3.92 -10.01
C PHE A 461 -10.88 -4.70 -8.71
N VAL A 462 -10.23 -4.15 -7.68
CA VAL A 462 -10.07 -4.84 -6.39
C VAL A 462 -11.42 -5.03 -5.70
N VAL A 463 -12.31 -4.05 -5.75
CA VAL A 463 -13.67 -4.17 -5.18
C VAL A 463 -14.41 -5.32 -5.85
N LEU A 464 -14.49 -5.33 -7.18
CA LEU A 464 -15.17 -6.37 -7.95
C LEU A 464 -14.53 -7.75 -7.72
N LEU A 465 -13.20 -7.83 -7.71
CA LEU A 465 -12.48 -9.07 -7.45
C LEU A 465 -12.75 -9.59 -6.03
N SER A 466 -12.77 -8.71 -5.02
CA SER A 466 -13.13 -9.08 -3.65
C SER A 466 -14.51 -9.71 -3.59
N ARG A 467 -15.47 -9.18 -4.36
CA ARG A 467 -16.82 -9.70 -4.42
C ARG A 467 -16.89 -11.03 -5.16
N ALA A 468 -16.15 -11.17 -6.26
CA ALA A 468 -16.04 -12.45 -6.97
C ALA A 468 -15.46 -13.55 -6.07
N ILE A 469 -14.38 -13.25 -5.32
CA ILE A 469 -13.77 -14.18 -4.35
C ILE A 469 -14.79 -14.66 -3.32
N MET A 470 -15.54 -13.73 -2.73
CA MET A 470 -16.51 -14.05 -1.69
C MET A 470 -17.74 -14.77 -2.26
N SER A 471 -18.29 -14.28 -3.36
CA SER A 471 -19.52 -14.78 -4.00
C SER A 471 -19.37 -16.16 -4.60
N PHE A 472 -18.20 -16.50 -5.17
CA PHE A 472 -17.96 -17.79 -5.82
C PHE A 472 -17.24 -18.79 -4.93
N ASN A 473 -17.01 -18.45 -3.65
CA ASN A 473 -16.26 -19.29 -2.73
C ASN A 473 -14.89 -19.72 -3.29
N LEU A 474 -14.17 -18.75 -3.85
CA LEU A 474 -12.88 -19.02 -4.48
C LEU A 474 -11.83 -19.37 -3.43
N ASN A 475 -11.00 -20.36 -3.78
CA ASN A 475 -9.78 -20.71 -3.08
C ASN A 475 -8.62 -19.99 -3.74
N THR A 476 -8.00 -19.03 -3.06
CA THR A 476 -6.79 -18.36 -3.54
C THR A 476 -5.54 -18.75 -2.76
N TYR A 477 -5.64 -19.60 -1.73
CA TYR A 477 -4.51 -19.94 -0.87
C TYR A 477 -3.29 -20.43 -1.65
N LEU A 478 -2.14 -19.90 -1.23
CA LEU A 478 -0.80 -20.17 -1.75
C LEU A 478 0.14 -20.18 -0.54
N PRO A 479 1.16 -21.05 -0.43
CA PRO A 479 2.11 -20.97 0.68
C PRO A 479 2.68 -19.56 0.85
N ILE A 480 2.75 -19.06 2.09
CA ILE A 480 3.24 -17.70 2.40
C ILE A 480 4.66 -17.52 1.88
N SER A 481 5.51 -18.55 1.92
CA SER A 481 6.85 -18.50 1.32
C SER A 481 6.83 -18.12 -0.18
N LYS A 482 5.79 -18.55 -0.91
CA LYS A 482 5.59 -18.24 -2.34
C LYS A 482 4.94 -16.87 -2.55
N VAL A 483 4.12 -16.41 -1.61
CA VAL A 483 3.64 -15.03 -1.57
C VAL A 483 4.82 -14.07 -1.35
N ASP A 484 5.72 -14.38 -0.42
CA ASP A 484 6.93 -13.58 -0.15
C ASP A 484 7.89 -13.58 -1.35
N GLU A 485 8.06 -14.73 -2.01
CA GLU A 485 8.83 -14.80 -3.25
C GLU A 485 8.20 -13.94 -4.36
N ASN A 486 6.87 -13.98 -4.50
CA ASN A 486 6.16 -13.11 -5.43
C ASN A 486 6.32 -11.62 -5.09
N MET A 487 6.34 -11.24 -3.80
CA MET A 487 6.61 -9.85 -3.39
C MET A 487 8.02 -9.41 -3.84
N SER A 488 9.02 -10.28 -3.72
CA SER A 488 10.36 -9.98 -4.23
C SER A 488 10.39 -9.85 -5.75
N ARG A 489 9.67 -10.72 -6.47
CA ARG A 489 9.59 -10.67 -7.95
C ARG A 489 8.84 -9.44 -8.44
N ALA A 490 7.80 -9.01 -7.73
CA ALA A 490 6.94 -7.89 -8.11
C ALA A 490 7.68 -6.56 -8.26
N GLN A 491 8.82 -6.42 -7.59
CA GLN A 491 9.60 -5.17 -7.59
C GLN A 491 10.66 -5.11 -8.66
N GLN A 492 10.98 -6.24 -9.29
CA GLN A 492 11.97 -6.28 -10.36
C GLN A 492 11.53 -5.36 -11.50
N ARG A 493 12.51 -4.75 -12.17
CA ARG A 493 12.24 -3.92 -13.34
C ARG A 493 11.46 -4.72 -14.38
N ASP A 494 10.38 -4.13 -14.90
CA ASP A 494 9.49 -4.68 -15.91
C ASP A 494 8.81 -6.01 -15.49
N ALA A 495 8.63 -6.23 -14.18
CA ALA A 495 8.05 -7.45 -13.63
C ALA A 495 6.64 -7.77 -14.14
N SER A 496 5.81 -6.76 -14.44
CA SER A 496 4.48 -6.99 -15.00
C SER A 496 4.53 -7.67 -16.38
N ARG A 497 5.54 -7.35 -17.21
CA ARG A 497 5.64 -7.85 -18.58
C ARG A 497 6.54 -9.08 -18.70
N GLN A 498 7.63 -9.12 -17.95
CA GLN A 498 8.66 -10.17 -18.05
C GLN A 498 8.63 -11.17 -16.89
N GLY A 499 8.01 -10.79 -15.77
CA GLY A 499 7.97 -11.60 -14.56
C GLY A 499 7.05 -12.82 -14.66
N ARG A 500 7.34 -13.81 -13.82
CA ARG A 500 6.46 -14.95 -13.57
C ARG A 500 6.18 -15.03 -12.09
N PHE A 501 4.94 -15.31 -11.72
CA PHE A 501 4.49 -15.34 -10.34
C PHE A 501 3.84 -16.69 -10.03
N TYR A 502 4.05 -17.19 -8.82
CA TYR A 502 3.32 -18.35 -8.35
C TYR A 502 1.85 -18.00 -8.17
N PHE A 503 0.97 -18.79 -8.79
CA PHE A 503 -0.46 -18.64 -8.65
C PHE A 503 -1.15 -19.99 -8.68
N ARG A 504 -2.33 -20.07 -8.05
CA ARG A 504 -3.09 -21.31 -7.96
C ARG A 504 -3.59 -21.75 -9.33
N LYS A 505 -3.47 -23.05 -9.64
CA LYS A 505 -3.92 -23.63 -10.91
C LYS A 505 -5.44 -23.58 -11.06
N ASN A 506 -6.16 -23.92 -9.98
CA ASN A 506 -7.62 -23.90 -9.93
C ASN A 506 -8.10 -23.15 -8.70
N VAL A 507 -8.83 -22.06 -8.92
CA VAL A 507 -9.37 -21.18 -7.87
C VAL A 507 -10.78 -21.55 -7.44
N TYR A 508 -11.45 -22.48 -8.10
CA TYR A 508 -12.75 -22.96 -7.66
C TYR A 508 -12.60 -23.95 -6.51
N ALA A 509 -13.53 -23.90 -5.56
CA ALA A 509 -13.55 -24.85 -4.45
C ALA A 509 -13.62 -26.30 -4.97
N PRO A 510 -12.94 -27.27 -4.33
CA PRO A 510 -13.03 -28.68 -4.71
C PRO A 510 -14.49 -29.17 -4.81
N GLY A 511 -14.84 -29.86 -5.90
CA GLY A 511 -16.21 -30.29 -6.20
C GLY A 511 -17.08 -29.23 -6.90
N SER A 512 -16.63 -27.97 -6.97
CA SER A 512 -17.22 -26.95 -7.82
C SER A 512 -16.45 -26.89 -9.15
N SER A 513 -17.14 -27.15 -10.27
CA SER A 513 -16.57 -26.95 -11.60
C SER A 513 -17.14 -25.67 -12.21
N ALA A 514 -16.41 -25.03 -13.12
CA ALA A 514 -16.98 -23.96 -13.96
C ALA A 514 -18.25 -24.43 -14.71
N ALA A 515 -18.39 -25.75 -14.91
CA ALA A 515 -19.59 -26.39 -15.45
C ALA A 515 -20.73 -26.59 -14.44
N SER A 516 -20.48 -26.59 -13.12
CA SER A 516 -21.53 -26.76 -12.09
C SER A 516 -22.19 -25.45 -11.68
N SER A 517 -21.63 -24.29 -12.06
CA SER A 517 -22.40 -23.03 -12.13
C SER A 517 -23.35 -22.97 -13.34
N GLY A 518 -23.37 -24.00 -14.18
CA GLY A 518 -24.23 -24.13 -15.37
C GLY A 518 -25.05 -25.42 -15.47
N SER A 519 -25.13 -26.25 -14.42
CA SER A 519 -25.89 -27.52 -14.47
C SER A 519 -26.69 -27.77 -13.19
N SER A 520 -27.63 -26.87 -12.92
CA SER A 520 -28.99 -27.36 -12.64
C SER A 520 -29.66 -27.49 -14.00
N SER A 521 -30.13 -28.70 -14.36
CA SER A 521 -31.03 -28.90 -15.50
C SER A 521 -32.03 -27.75 -15.62
N PRO A 522 -32.42 -27.31 -16.83
CA PRO A 522 -33.46 -26.31 -17.00
C PRO A 522 -34.79 -26.94 -16.58
N CYS A 523 -35.06 -26.90 -15.27
CA CYS A 523 -36.41 -26.81 -14.80
C CYS A 523 -36.87 -25.41 -15.23
N GLU A 524 -37.68 -25.35 -16.28
CA GLU A 524 -38.56 -24.21 -16.54
C GLU A 524 -39.29 -23.87 -15.23
N CYS A 525 -38.78 -22.87 -14.50
CA CYS A 525 -39.48 -22.10 -13.45
C CYS A 525 -38.51 -21.09 -12.80
N GLY A 526 -38.49 -19.85 -13.32
CA GLY A 526 -38.03 -18.66 -12.60
C GLY A 526 -36.65 -18.12 -12.97
N SER A 527 -36.62 -17.01 -13.70
CA SER A 527 -35.46 -16.13 -13.83
C SER A 527 -34.89 -15.82 -12.43
N LYS A 528 -33.67 -16.27 -12.11
CA LYS A 528 -32.97 -15.75 -10.93
C LYS A 528 -32.82 -14.24 -11.14
N LYS A 529 -33.46 -13.47 -10.27
CA LYS A 529 -33.43 -12.00 -10.32
C LYS A 529 -31.99 -11.55 -10.10
N ARG A 530 -31.42 -10.83 -11.07
CA ARG A 530 -30.09 -10.22 -10.94
C ARG A 530 -30.08 -9.24 -9.77
N ASP A 531 -28.94 -9.13 -9.10
CA ASP A 531 -28.80 -8.25 -7.95
C ASP A 531 -28.53 -6.82 -8.36
N LYS A 532 -29.24 -5.86 -7.76
CA LYS A 532 -29.05 -4.42 -8.03
C LYS A 532 -27.87 -3.79 -7.30
N LYS A 533 -27.30 -4.50 -6.32
CA LYS A 533 -26.16 -4.05 -5.53
C LYS A 533 -25.24 -5.22 -5.20
N MET A 534 -23.96 -4.95 -5.07
CA MET A 534 -22.97 -5.90 -4.59
C MET A 534 -23.30 -6.32 -3.16
N ARG A 535 -23.50 -7.63 -2.94
CA ARG A 535 -23.76 -8.20 -1.62
C ARG A 535 -22.49 -8.21 -0.76
N ASN A 536 -22.68 -8.20 0.56
CA ASN A 536 -21.58 -8.29 1.53
C ASN A 536 -21.59 -9.57 2.35
N CYS A 537 -22.78 -10.03 2.71
CA CYS A 537 -22.99 -11.24 3.49
C CYS A 537 -23.19 -12.42 2.55
N PHE A 538 -22.37 -13.45 2.73
CA PHE A 538 -22.42 -14.68 1.95
C PHE A 538 -22.62 -15.85 2.91
N GLU A 539 -23.44 -16.83 2.51
CA GLU A 539 -23.60 -18.03 3.31
C GLU A 539 -22.29 -18.82 3.33
N ALA A 540 -21.90 -19.32 4.51
CA ALA A 540 -20.73 -20.18 4.63
C ALA A 540 -21.00 -21.49 3.87
N VAL A 541 -20.16 -21.79 2.89
CA VAL A 541 -20.25 -23.05 2.14
C VAL A 541 -19.58 -24.15 2.98
N PRO A 542 -20.34 -25.14 3.49
CA PRO A 542 -19.77 -26.22 4.28
C PRO A 542 -18.80 -27.05 3.42
N PRO A 543 -17.82 -27.73 4.05
CA PRO A 543 -16.98 -28.67 3.33
C PRO A 543 -17.85 -29.77 2.67
N PRO A 544 -17.59 -30.16 1.40
CA PRO A 544 -18.22 -31.35 0.82
C PRO A 544 -17.95 -32.61 1.66
N GLU A 545 -18.77 -33.66 1.52
CA GLU A 545 -18.63 -34.91 2.31
C GLU A 545 -17.22 -35.52 2.20
N ASP A 546 -16.58 -35.43 1.03
CA ASP A 546 -15.21 -35.87 0.77
C ASP A 546 -14.15 -34.75 0.86
N ALA A 547 -14.48 -33.59 1.45
CA ALA A 547 -13.59 -32.41 1.47
C ALA A 547 -12.20 -32.71 2.02
N PHE A 548 -12.12 -33.58 3.03
CA PHE A 548 -10.84 -33.94 3.63
C PHE A 548 -9.91 -34.61 2.60
N LEU A 549 -10.44 -35.54 1.78
CA LEU A 549 -9.68 -36.18 0.71
C LEU A 549 -9.48 -35.25 -0.48
N ALA A 550 -10.45 -34.40 -0.81
CA ALA A 550 -10.35 -33.47 -1.92
C ALA A 550 -9.33 -32.34 -1.68
N VAL A 551 -9.19 -31.88 -0.44
CA VAL A 551 -8.22 -30.84 -0.03
C VAL A 551 -6.87 -31.43 0.38
N ASN A 552 -6.85 -32.56 1.10
CA ASN A 552 -5.61 -33.13 1.65
C ASN A 552 -5.12 -34.38 0.91
N GLY A 553 -5.79 -34.81 -0.16
CA GLY A 553 -5.42 -36.00 -0.93
C GLY A 553 -4.21 -35.83 -1.84
N HIS A 554 -3.60 -34.64 -1.88
CA HIS A 554 -2.43 -34.32 -2.69
C HIS A 554 -1.53 -33.29 -1.97
N ALA A 555 -0.28 -33.20 -2.43
CA ALA A 555 0.71 -32.26 -1.92
C ALA A 555 0.35 -30.82 -2.32
N VAL A 556 0.62 -29.83 -1.44
CA VAL A 556 0.30 -28.41 -1.70
C VAL A 556 1.04 -27.89 -2.92
N GLU A 557 2.24 -28.40 -3.19
CA GLU A 557 3.08 -28.06 -4.34
C GLU A 557 2.42 -28.41 -5.69
N GLU A 558 1.42 -29.30 -5.70
CA GLU A 558 0.68 -29.64 -6.90
C GLU A 558 -0.44 -28.62 -7.21
N GLU A 559 -0.79 -27.73 -6.28
CA GLU A 559 -1.94 -26.82 -6.37
C GLU A 559 -1.64 -25.51 -7.11
N PHE A 560 -0.38 -25.15 -7.24
CA PHE A 560 0.06 -23.89 -7.85
C PHE A 560 1.11 -24.09 -8.95
N VAL A 561 1.27 -23.08 -9.79
CA VAL A 561 2.25 -23.05 -10.89
C VAL A 561 2.73 -21.62 -11.09
N GLU A 562 3.87 -21.46 -11.76
CA GLU A 562 4.28 -20.14 -12.23
C GLU A 562 3.47 -19.72 -13.46
N MET A 563 2.89 -18.54 -13.41
CA MET A 563 2.14 -17.91 -14.50
C MET A 563 2.72 -16.54 -14.83
N THR A 564 2.59 -16.10 -16.09
CA THR A 564 2.84 -14.70 -16.46
C THR A 564 1.72 -13.81 -15.91
N MET A 565 1.94 -12.49 -15.89
CA MET A 565 0.90 -11.55 -15.50
C MET A 565 -0.35 -11.65 -16.39
N ASP A 566 -0.15 -11.81 -17.70
CA ASP A 566 -1.22 -12.04 -18.67
C ASP A 566 -2.04 -13.30 -18.34
N GLU A 567 -1.36 -14.42 -18.05
CA GLU A 567 -2.03 -15.67 -17.66
C GLU A 567 -2.85 -15.50 -16.36
N ILE A 568 -2.34 -14.75 -15.38
CA ILE A 568 -3.04 -14.51 -14.10
C ILE A 568 -4.26 -13.62 -14.30
N ILE A 569 -4.13 -12.55 -15.07
CA ILE A 569 -5.17 -11.51 -15.19
C ILE A 569 -6.19 -11.87 -16.27
N ASN A 570 -5.72 -12.21 -17.47
CA ASN A 570 -6.54 -12.45 -18.65
C ASN A 570 -6.89 -13.94 -18.84
N GLY A 571 -6.16 -14.83 -18.17
CA GLY A 571 -6.44 -16.27 -18.16
C GLY A 571 -5.47 -17.08 -19.03
N LYS A 572 -5.52 -18.40 -18.87
CA LYS A 572 -4.67 -19.36 -19.56
C LYS A 572 -5.54 -20.39 -20.29
N GLY A 573 -6.13 -19.98 -21.40
CA GLY A 573 -7.04 -20.81 -22.18
C GLY A 573 -8.21 -21.36 -21.33
N PRO A 574 -8.66 -22.61 -21.55
CA PRO A 574 -9.73 -23.21 -20.76
C PRO A 574 -9.29 -23.67 -19.36
N GLU A 575 -7.98 -23.67 -19.07
CA GLU A 575 -7.42 -24.23 -17.83
C GLU A 575 -7.57 -23.28 -16.64
N PHE A 576 -7.50 -21.97 -16.89
CA PHE A 576 -7.62 -20.95 -15.86
C PHE A 576 -8.34 -19.71 -16.42
N PRO A 577 -9.45 -19.26 -15.81
CA PRO A 577 -10.28 -18.19 -16.38
C PRO A 577 -9.65 -16.79 -16.32
N GLY A 578 -8.58 -16.59 -15.53
CA GLY A 578 -8.04 -15.26 -15.25
C GLY A 578 -8.84 -14.50 -14.21
N LEU A 579 -8.20 -13.57 -13.50
CA LEU A 579 -8.87 -12.70 -12.53
C LEU A 579 -9.96 -11.83 -13.18
N LEU A 580 -9.74 -11.34 -14.40
CA LEU A 580 -10.77 -10.60 -15.15
C LEU A 580 -11.90 -11.51 -15.62
N GLY A 581 -11.64 -12.79 -15.92
CA GLY A 581 -12.71 -13.75 -16.22
C GLY A 581 -13.65 -13.95 -15.03
N LEU A 582 -13.09 -14.05 -13.82
CA LEU A 582 -13.87 -14.14 -12.57
C LEU A 582 -14.66 -12.86 -12.30
N VAL A 583 -14.05 -11.69 -12.50
CA VAL A 583 -14.74 -10.39 -12.36
C VAL A 583 -15.90 -10.26 -13.35
N ASN A 584 -15.70 -10.62 -14.62
CA ASN A 584 -16.76 -10.59 -15.62
C ASN A 584 -17.91 -11.55 -15.27
N ALA A 585 -17.58 -12.77 -14.83
CA ALA A 585 -18.59 -13.72 -14.36
C ALA A 585 -19.39 -13.17 -13.17
N TYR A 586 -18.76 -12.41 -12.27
CA TYR A 586 -19.46 -11.75 -11.17
C TYR A 586 -20.36 -10.62 -11.66
N LEU A 587 -19.88 -9.77 -12.57
CA LEU A 587 -20.65 -8.70 -13.18
C LEU A 587 -21.93 -9.22 -13.88
N ASP A 588 -21.88 -10.41 -14.50
CA ASP A 588 -23.04 -11.05 -15.14
C ASP A 588 -24.18 -11.41 -14.16
N THR A 589 -23.88 -11.49 -12.86
CA THR A 589 -24.86 -11.74 -11.80
C THR A 589 -25.59 -10.46 -11.35
N LEU A 590 -25.08 -9.29 -11.74
CA LEU A 590 -25.59 -7.99 -11.34
C LEU A 590 -26.51 -7.38 -12.41
N ASP A 591 -27.48 -6.61 -11.96
CA ASP A 591 -28.39 -5.82 -12.80
C ASP A 591 -27.74 -4.46 -13.07
N ILE A 592 -26.92 -4.39 -14.13
CA ILE A 592 -26.11 -3.22 -14.50
C ILE A 592 -26.63 -2.65 -15.82
N GLU A 593 -26.82 -1.34 -15.88
CA GLU A 593 -27.25 -0.67 -17.11
C GLU A 593 -26.13 -0.72 -18.18
N PRO A 594 -26.46 -0.79 -19.48
CA PRO A 594 -25.44 -0.93 -20.54
C PRO A 594 -24.33 0.14 -20.52
N GLN A 595 -24.69 1.39 -20.20
CA GLN A 595 -23.73 2.51 -20.11
C GLN A 595 -22.80 2.37 -18.90
N GLU A 596 -23.33 1.90 -17.76
CA GLU A 596 -22.55 1.63 -16.56
C GLU A 596 -21.56 0.50 -16.81
N MET A 597 -22.02 -0.57 -17.48
CA MET A 597 -21.18 -1.70 -17.88
C MET A 597 -20.04 -1.25 -18.80
N GLU A 598 -20.32 -0.39 -19.79
CA GLU A 598 -19.30 0.15 -20.69
C GLU A 598 -18.19 0.87 -19.91
N LYS A 599 -18.56 1.72 -18.93
CA LYS A 599 -17.59 2.42 -18.09
C LYS A 599 -16.77 1.45 -17.22
N ILE A 600 -17.40 0.42 -16.64
CA ILE A 600 -16.68 -0.63 -15.91
C ILE A 600 -15.67 -1.34 -16.84
N GLN A 601 -16.08 -1.70 -18.06
CA GLN A 601 -15.21 -2.37 -19.01
C GLN A 601 -14.04 -1.49 -19.49
N GLN A 602 -14.20 -0.16 -19.52
CA GLN A 602 -13.08 0.76 -19.77
C GLN A 602 -12.02 0.65 -18.66
N TYR A 603 -12.42 0.64 -17.39
CA TYR A 603 -11.49 0.43 -16.28
C TYR A 603 -10.81 -0.94 -16.38
N LEU A 604 -11.57 -2.02 -16.58
CA LEU A 604 -11.02 -3.37 -16.71
C LEU A 604 -10.09 -3.51 -17.93
N GLY A 605 -10.31 -2.72 -18.98
CA GLY A 605 -9.46 -2.62 -20.15
C GLY A 605 -8.04 -2.12 -19.83
N LEU A 606 -7.89 -1.21 -18.87
CA LEU A 606 -6.57 -0.77 -18.39
C LEU A 606 -5.79 -1.95 -17.77
N ILE A 607 -6.42 -2.69 -16.85
CA ILE A 607 -5.79 -3.81 -16.16
C ILE A 607 -5.41 -4.91 -17.16
N ARG A 608 -6.31 -5.23 -18.10
CA ARG A 608 -6.08 -6.20 -19.19
C ARG A 608 -4.81 -5.88 -19.98
N ARG A 609 -4.71 -4.62 -20.43
CA ARG A 609 -3.63 -4.17 -21.31
C ARG A 609 -2.29 -3.99 -20.59
N ARG A 610 -2.30 -3.68 -19.30
CA ARG A 610 -1.06 -3.70 -18.49
C ARG A 610 -0.55 -5.11 -18.26
N ALA A 611 -1.47 -6.08 -18.14
CA ALA A 611 -1.10 -7.48 -17.92
C ALA A 611 -0.56 -8.16 -19.18
N ASP A 612 -1.15 -7.89 -20.35
CA ASP A 612 -0.67 -8.43 -21.65
C ASP A 612 0.54 -7.67 -22.22
N GLY A 613 0.92 -6.56 -21.59
CA GLY A 613 2.06 -5.73 -21.99
C GLY A 613 1.80 -4.77 -23.15
N SER A 614 0.57 -4.68 -23.65
CA SER A 614 0.15 -3.69 -24.65
C SER A 614 -0.01 -2.27 -24.10
N LEU A 615 0.05 -2.11 -22.77
CA LEU A 615 0.19 -0.85 -22.08
C LEU A 615 1.30 -0.97 -21.03
N LEU A 616 2.20 0.01 -20.94
CA LEU A 616 3.28 -0.05 -19.95
C LEU A 616 2.77 0.30 -18.55
N THR A 617 3.58 0.01 -17.54
CA THR A 617 3.40 0.55 -16.19
C THR A 617 3.88 2.01 -16.13
N ALA A 618 3.48 2.74 -15.09
CA ALA A 618 3.98 4.09 -14.87
C ALA A 618 5.51 4.10 -14.70
N ALA A 619 6.09 3.10 -14.02
CA ALA A 619 7.53 2.98 -13.86
C ALA A 619 8.25 2.82 -15.20
N THR A 620 7.77 1.93 -16.08
CA THR A 620 8.38 1.76 -17.40
C THR A 620 8.23 3.02 -18.25
N TRP A 621 7.09 3.73 -18.17
CA TRP A 621 6.92 5.01 -18.87
C TRP A 621 7.88 6.09 -18.36
N ILE A 622 7.98 6.28 -17.04
CA ILE A 622 8.92 7.24 -16.41
C ILE A 622 10.36 6.93 -16.84
N ARG A 623 10.74 5.65 -16.84
CA ARG A 623 12.08 5.22 -17.26
C ARG A 623 12.33 5.56 -18.73
N ASN A 624 11.38 5.23 -19.61
CA ASN A 624 11.48 5.57 -21.03
C ASN A 624 11.58 7.08 -21.27
N PHE A 625 10.81 7.89 -20.52
CA PHE A 625 10.89 9.35 -20.56
C PHE A 625 12.30 9.85 -20.24
N VAL A 626 12.89 9.36 -19.14
CA VAL A 626 14.27 9.73 -18.77
C VAL A 626 15.25 9.29 -19.86
N GLN A 627 15.15 8.06 -20.36
CA GLN A 627 16.09 7.52 -21.34
C GLN A 627 16.03 8.23 -22.69
N SER A 628 14.88 8.79 -23.07
CA SER A 628 14.73 9.58 -24.31
C SER A 628 14.95 11.08 -24.13
N HIS A 629 15.16 11.54 -22.90
CA HIS A 629 15.37 12.95 -22.62
C HIS A 629 16.69 13.46 -23.24
N PRO A 630 16.72 14.63 -23.93
CA PRO A 630 17.94 15.15 -24.58
C PRO A 630 19.15 15.30 -23.65
N ASP A 631 18.91 15.67 -22.39
CA ASP A 631 19.97 15.84 -21.38
C ASP A 631 20.40 14.55 -20.66
N TYR A 632 19.75 13.42 -20.95
CA TYR A 632 20.12 12.16 -20.34
C TYR A 632 21.41 11.60 -20.97
N LYS A 633 22.40 11.29 -20.12
CA LYS A 633 23.77 10.98 -20.58
C LYS A 633 24.04 9.49 -20.70
N GLN A 634 23.02 8.64 -20.53
CA GLN A 634 23.14 7.18 -20.44
C GLN A 634 23.99 6.74 -19.24
N ASP A 635 23.97 7.51 -18.15
CA ASP A 635 24.75 7.29 -16.93
C ASP A 635 23.86 7.00 -15.71
N SER A 636 22.57 6.76 -15.94
CA SER A 636 21.53 6.56 -14.92
C SER A 636 21.23 7.78 -14.05
N VAL A 637 21.79 8.96 -14.35
CA VAL A 637 21.56 10.18 -13.59
C VAL A 637 20.33 10.92 -14.10
N VAL A 638 19.43 11.26 -13.18
CA VAL A 638 18.26 12.11 -13.43
C VAL A 638 18.57 13.52 -12.94
N SER A 639 18.87 14.43 -13.86
CA SER A 639 19.22 15.83 -13.59
C SER A 639 18.02 16.66 -13.09
N GLN A 640 18.27 17.89 -12.62
CA GLN A 640 17.20 18.82 -12.22
C GLN A 640 16.25 19.11 -13.38
N GLU A 641 16.80 19.35 -14.58
CA GLU A 641 16.02 19.62 -15.79
C GLU A 641 15.18 18.42 -16.22
N ILE A 642 15.76 17.20 -16.22
CA ILE A 642 15.00 15.96 -16.50
C ILE A 642 13.85 15.79 -15.51
N ASN A 643 14.10 16.03 -14.22
CA ASN A 643 13.07 15.94 -13.18
C ASN A 643 11.96 16.98 -13.37
N PHE A 644 12.32 18.22 -13.73
CA PHE A 644 11.36 19.28 -14.00
C PHE A 644 10.48 18.92 -15.21
N ASP A 645 11.09 18.58 -16.34
CA ASP A 645 10.37 18.24 -17.57
C ASP A 645 9.48 17.00 -17.39
N LEU A 646 9.94 16.00 -16.61
CA LEU A 646 9.13 14.83 -16.24
C LEU A 646 7.88 15.23 -15.45
N LEU A 647 8.03 16.06 -14.41
CA LEU A 647 6.90 16.44 -13.55
C LEU A 647 5.94 17.42 -14.26
N VAL A 648 6.43 18.24 -15.20
CA VAL A 648 5.59 19.04 -16.10
C VAL A 648 4.79 18.12 -17.02
N ALA A 649 5.45 17.15 -17.68
CA ALA A 649 4.77 16.19 -18.55
C ALA A 649 3.68 15.42 -17.81
N ILE A 650 3.91 15.10 -16.52
CA ILE A 650 2.93 14.45 -15.65
C ILE A 650 1.72 15.36 -15.32
N ASP A 651 1.92 16.65 -15.00
CA ASP A 651 0.81 17.58 -14.74
C ASP A 651 -0.03 17.84 -16.01
N GLU A 652 0.59 17.72 -17.20
CA GLU A 652 -0.09 17.86 -18.48
C GLU A 652 -0.92 16.63 -18.89
N ILE A 653 -0.75 15.48 -18.23
CA ILE A 653 -1.55 14.28 -18.52
C ILE A 653 -3.03 14.53 -18.17
N PRO A 654 -3.96 14.40 -19.14
CA PRO A 654 -5.38 14.60 -18.86
C PRO A 654 -5.91 13.61 -17.82
N ASN A 655 -6.50 14.12 -16.74
CA ASN A 655 -7.08 13.30 -15.67
C ASN A 655 -8.37 12.54 -16.08
N SER A 656 -8.92 12.74 -17.29
CA SER A 656 -10.29 12.31 -17.66
C SER A 656 -10.43 11.57 -18.99
N ASP A 657 -9.36 11.42 -19.79
CA ASP A 657 -9.51 10.87 -21.14
C ASP A 657 -9.09 9.40 -21.19
N PRO A 658 -9.98 8.42 -21.40
CA PRO A 658 -9.61 7.00 -21.49
C PRO A 658 -8.73 6.64 -22.72
N ILE A 659 -8.58 7.55 -23.69
CA ILE A 659 -7.77 7.38 -24.91
C ILE A 659 -6.42 8.14 -24.81
N LEU A 660 -6.35 9.22 -24.02
CA LEU A 660 -5.11 9.95 -23.71
C LEU A 660 -4.52 9.68 -22.32
N ALA A 661 -5.28 9.18 -21.35
CA ALA A 661 -4.80 8.64 -20.07
C ALA A 661 -4.06 7.29 -20.17
N PRO A 662 -4.12 6.50 -21.27
CA PRO A 662 -3.02 5.64 -21.63
C PRO A 662 -1.96 6.52 -22.32
N VAL A 663 -1.24 7.37 -21.57
CA VAL A 663 -0.05 8.08 -22.08
C VAL A 663 1.09 7.09 -22.24
N ILE A 664 0.89 6.01 -23.00
CA ILE A 664 1.93 5.03 -23.21
C ILE A 664 1.72 4.28 -24.54
N ASN A 665 1.60 5.04 -25.63
CA ASN A 665 2.05 4.58 -26.94
C ASN A 665 3.37 5.29 -27.28
N GLU A 666 4.24 4.63 -28.03
CA GLU A 666 5.63 5.04 -28.35
C GLU A 666 5.80 6.50 -28.83
N GLU A 667 4.74 7.15 -29.33
CA GLU A 667 4.82 8.49 -29.94
C GLU A 667 5.14 9.63 -28.94
N LEU A 668 4.74 9.51 -27.66
CA LEU A 668 5.07 10.51 -26.62
C LEU A 668 6.50 10.36 -26.06
N GLY A 669 7.20 9.28 -26.40
CA GLY A 669 8.61 9.07 -26.03
C GLY A 669 9.61 9.89 -26.87
N SER A 670 9.15 10.71 -27.81
CA SER A 670 10.01 11.36 -28.82
C SER A 670 10.55 12.74 -28.45
N GLY A 671 10.34 13.25 -27.24
CA GLY A 671 10.92 14.53 -26.79
C GLY A 671 10.55 15.74 -27.67
N LYS A 672 9.52 15.62 -28.52
CA LYS A 672 8.98 16.78 -29.22
C LYS A 672 8.25 17.63 -28.19
N ALA A 673 8.85 18.77 -27.88
CA ALA A 673 8.26 19.84 -27.10
C ALA A 673 6.76 19.96 -27.41
N ILE A 674 5.92 19.76 -26.39
CA ILE A 674 4.50 20.07 -26.43
C ILE A 674 4.40 21.59 -26.51
N LYS A 675 4.64 22.14 -27.70
CA LYS A 675 4.25 23.50 -28.05
C LYS A 675 2.82 23.43 -28.54
N GLU A 676 1.97 24.18 -27.84
CA GLU A 676 0.59 24.52 -28.21
C GLU A 676 -0.50 23.53 -27.79
N PHE A 677 -0.77 23.49 -26.48
CA PHE A 677 -2.16 23.49 -26.01
C PHE A 677 -2.40 24.81 -25.24
N PRO A 678 -3.44 25.59 -25.57
CA PRO A 678 -3.73 26.81 -24.84
C PRO A 678 -4.11 26.45 -23.41
N ARG A 679 -3.44 27.08 -22.43
CA ARG A 679 -3.85 27.07 -21.03
C ARG A 679 -5.32 27.50 -20.98
N LEU A 680 -6.20 26.60 -20.53
CA LEU A 680 -7.54 27.00 -20.13
C LEU A 680 -7.40 27.84 -18.85
N GLU A 681 -7.69 29.14 -18.99
CA GLU A 681 -7.75 30.13 -17.90
C GLU A 681 -8.73 29.73 -16.79
#